data_AF-A0A923T7C7-F1
#
_entry.id   AF-A0A923T7C7-F1
#
_cell.length_a   1.000
_cell.length_b   1.000
_cell.length_c   1.000
_cell.angle_alpha   90.00
_cell.angle_beta   90.00
_cell.angle_gamma   90.00
#
_symmetry.space_group_name_H-M   'P 1'
#
loop_
_entity.id
_entity.type
_entity.pdbx_description
1 polymer ?
#
loop_
_entity_poly.entity_id
_entity_poly.type
_entity_poly.pdbx_seq_one_letter_code
_entity_poly.pdbx_strand_id
1 'polypeptide(L)'
;MKEWDELTEDEQTPEAGYLEALRRIEACREKGEWALDLSGLKLLKIPHEVAELVGLQSLYLHINQISDLGLLAELVGLEKLILFRNQITDLVPLAGLVGLRVLDLSRNQITDLDPLAGLVGLESLWLHNNQITDLDPLAGMVGLEKLGLNRNQIKDLEPLAALLNKGLPISFGRYSTDDGIYLDENSLINPPREIAQQGTKAVLKYLADQERLGVQKAYEGRLMIVGEGKVGKTTLLHKLKDPTFVPNPDEPQTHGINIWRDWTFPVPGKEEAYSASVWDFGGQDIQHLTHQYFFTPGTVFLLVVNKRGNNVESEASQLNYWFRIIELMGRNAGQKARVLVVHNVFNSDKSHQGFNLGPYQERYAETLEISFQAVNLATQSGAFDDLRRDIQTALIELPGVGEKIIKGWPDIRRELGEMREERRISWKEFGKLCAPKGIVEEESKLLLTRYLARLGEILHYEHGGLLFDNVLLDIDWVTTAVYGITESQDIINRKGRFTREEIVSVWQKNGVTDPSNHELMLQLLQMDAFELCWKTEAGEYLTPTLFSAHEPAAPSVRPDLGVRFHYDYLPKGLLGQLIVRLHPHLEADHYWQEGVYLVREGCRARVSRPLADKDGERIIEIIVEGSAPRHYALLSLVVQELETIHRRSFPRISFEKEIPCPCERCRAGMLGQHYFGWNKLLELRNEGDPIAFCGNNRQTAIALLLEGFQRLEKQSPMNFAERIRQLVSSNQIKEALELLDRQYPSDAAALLSSDYRRLQDNQIMGVLSGEEERRVSAQIASRLLSLASKLGEQPSEQQQRKTIEAALPGLTAQLDRIEATGKDTNQKVTALGQILLHIGQEVENTREDLFVSRQEERQFMRKLEETVEQLPVPQQPGEAWYERPAKAKIKIALDLLAFVPGMSLKWEKELSKDGARVPRSWGEFKGWFLG
;
A
#
# COMPACT_ATOMS: atom_id res chain seq x y z
N MET A 1 16.10 -19.80 34.34
CA MET A 1 15.05 -19.10 33.57
C MET A 1 14.06 -18.37 34.46
N LYS A 2 13.36 -18.99 35.43
CA LYS A 2 12.31 -18.29 36.22
C LYS A 2 12.77 -17.17 37.18
N GLU A 3 14.00 -17.19 37.71
CA GLU A 3 14.40 -16.22 38.75
C GLU A 3 14.57 -14.78 38.28
N TRP A 4 15.02 -14.53 37.04
CA TRP A 4 15.21 -13.16 36.51
C TRP A 4 13.88 -12.48 36.16
N ASP A 5 12.96 -13.26 35.58
CA ASP A 5 11.63 -12.79 35.17
C ASP A 5 10.70 -12.54 36.39
N GLU A 6 11.08 -13.02 37.57
CA GLU A 6 10.37 -12.81 38.84
C GLU A 6 10.84 -11.55 39.59
N LEU A 7 11.95 -10.92 39.16
CA LEU A 7 12.45 -9.67 39.77
C LEU A 7 11.63 -8.47 39.30
N THR A 8 11.38 -7.53 40.22
CA THR A 8 10.78 -6.24 39.87
C THR A 8 11.75 -5.37 39.05
N GLU A 9 11.22 -4.39 38.32
CA GLU A 9 12.01 -3.53 37.42
C GLU A 9 13.13 -2.76 38.16
N ASP A 10 12.90 -2.44 39.45
CA ASP A 10 13.85 -1.81 40.39
C ASP A 10 14.94 -2.77 40.90
N GLU A 11 14.67 -4.09 40.94
CA GLU A 11 15.61 -5.12 41.40
C GLU A 11 16.52 -5.64 40.28
N GLN A 12 16.13 -5.45 39.02
CA GLN A 12 16.95 -5.76 37.86
C GLN A 12 18.04 -4.69 37.69
N THR A 13 19.13 -4.78 38.45
CA THR A 13 20.31 -3.90 38.27
C THR A 13 21.30 -4.50 37.26
N PRO A 14 22.22 -3.71 36.67
CA PRO A 14 23.28 -4.22 35.79
C PRO A 14 24.14 -5.30 36.45
N GLU A 15 24.41 -5.20 37.76
CA GLU A 15 25.17 -6.19 38.52
C GLU A 15 24.39 -7.51 38.64
N ALA A 16 23.10 -7.44 38.98
CA ALA A 16 22.25 -8.62 39.05
C ALA A 16 22.14 -9.32 37.68
N GLY A 17 22.00 -8.53 36.62
CA GLY A 17 21.98 -9.05 35.25
C GLY A 17 23.31 -9.67 34.82
N TYR A 18 24.44 -9.11 35.25
CA TYR A 18 25.76 -9.70 35.00
C TYR A 18 25.93 -11.04 35.72
N LEU A 19 25.46 -11.16 36.97
CA LEU A 19 25.47 -12.44 37.69
C LEU A 19 24.58 -13.48 37.00
N GLU A 20 23.40 -13.09 36.55
CA GLU A 20 22.53 -13.98 35.78
C GLU A 20 23.17 -14.40 34.45
N ALA A 21 23.88 -13.49 33.78
CA ALA A 21 24.62 -13.82 32.56
C ALA A 21 25.68 -14.91 32.81
N LEU A 22 26.46 -14.81 33.90
CA LEU A 22 27.44 -15.83 34.29
C LEU A 22 26.78 -17.20 34.52
N ARG A 23 25.62 -17.23 35.18
CA ARG A 23 24.87 -18.49 35.37
C ARG A 23 24.42 -19.11 34.06
N ARG A 24 23.94 -18.29 33.11
CA ARG A 24 23.52 -18.76 31.79
C ARG A 24 24.70 -19.27 30.96
N ILE A 25 25.85 -18.61 31.05
CA ILE A 25 27.10 -19.05 30.41
C ILE A 25 27.55 -20.41 30.95
N GLU A 26 27.56 -20.58 32.28
CA GLU A 26 27.95 -21.84 32.92
C GLU A 26 26.98 -22.97 32.53
N ALA A 27 25.68 -22.71 32.56
CA ALA A 27 24.67 -23.69 32.13
C ALA A 27 24.81 -24.08 30.64
N CYS A 28 25.13 -23.13 29.77
CA CYS A 28 25.40 -23.37 28.35
C CYS A 28 26.65 -24.25 28.17
N ARG A 29 27.72 -23.96 28.95
CA ARG A 29 28.96 -24.73 28.96
C ARG A 29 28.76 -26.16 29.41
N GLU A 30 28.06 -26.37 30.53
CA GLU A 30 27.82 -27.70 31.10
C GLU A 30 27.01 -28.60 30.16
N LYS A 31 26.05 -28.01 29.45
CA LYS A 31 25.20 -28.73 28.49
C LYS A 31 25.80 -28.87 27.10
N GLY A 32 26.89 -28.15 26.81
CA GLY A 32 27.48 -28.08 25.48
C GLY A 32 26.53 -27.51 24.43
N GLU A 33 25.73 -26.50 24.81
CA GLU A 33 24.80 -25.85 23.88
C GLU A 33 25.55 -24.98 22.86
N TRP A 34 25.04 -24.94 21.63
CA TRP A 34 25.58 -24.13 20.53
C TRP A 34 24.92 -22.75 20.43
N ALA A 35 23.94 -22.47 21.31
CA ALA A 35 23.21 -21.22 21.39
C ALA A 35 23.20 -20.68 22.82
N LEU A 36 23.42 -19.38 22.97
CA LEU A 36 23.43 -18.70 24.27
C LEU A 36 22.59 -17.42 24.19
N ASP A 37 21.67 -17.26 25.15
CA ASP A 37 20.80 -16.09 25.27
C ASP A 37 21.07 -15.27 26.54
N LEU A 38 21.65 -14.09 26.36
CA LEU A 38 21.97 -13.09 27.36
C LEU A 38 21.17 -11.79 27.13
N SER A 39 20.03 -11.86 26.45
CA SER A 39 19.18 -10.70 26.16
C SER A 39 18.45 -10.18 27.40
N GLY A 40 18.16 -8.87 27.43
CA GLY A 40 17.32 -8.26 28.46
C GLY A 40 17.93 -8.18 29.87
N LEU A 41 19.25 -8.34 29.99
CA LEU A 41 19.96 -8.43 31.28
C LEU A 41 20.57 -7.09 31.73
N LYS A 42 20.28 -5.98 31.04
CA LYS A 42 20.86 -4.64 31.30
C LYS A 42 22.41 -4.65 31.34
N LEU A 43 23.05 -5.53 30.56
CA LEU A 43 24.51 -5.68 30.53
C LEU A 43 25.16 -4.43 29.93
N LEU A 44 26.21 -3.94 30.59
CA LEU A 44 27.08 -2.86 30.07
C LEU A 44 28.23 -3.41 29.21
N LYS A 45 28.64 -4.65 29.46
CA LYS A 45 29.74 -5.34 28.78
C LYS A 45 29.45 -6.82 28.66
N ILE A 46 30.05 -7.46 27.66
CA ILE A 46 29.99 -8.91 27.48
C ILE A 46 30.89 -9.57 28.56
N PRO A 47 30.42 -10.59 29.30
CA PRO A 47 31.29 -11.34 30.21
C PRO A 47 32.43 -12.03 29.46
N HIS A 48 33.64 -12.02 30.02
CA HIS A 48 34.82 -12.59 29.37
C HIS A 48 34.68 -14.11 29.16
N GLU A 49 33.93 -14.77 30.03
CA GLU A 49 33.64 -16.20 30.04
C GLU A 49 32.91 -16.68 28.78
N VAL A 50 32.29 -15.77 28.02
CA VAL A 50 31.68 -16.06 26.71
C VAL A 50 32.75 -16.50 25.70
N ALA A 51 33.95 -15.92 25.73
CA ALA A 51 35.05 -16.25 24.82
C ALA A 51 35.52 -17.72 24.96
N GLU A 52 35.25 -18.35 26.11
CA GLU A 52 35.61 -19.74 26.37
C GLU A 52 34.63 -20.75 25.71
N LEU A 53 33.49 -20.29 25.17
CA LEU A 53 32.50 -21.12 24.49
C LEU A 53 32.86 -21.31 23.01
N VAL A 54 33.97 -21.99 22.73
CA VAL A 54 34.56 -22.14 21.38
C VAL A 54 33.61 -22.81 20.35
N GLY A 55 32.58 -23.53 20.81
CA GLY A 55 31.56 -24.16 19.94
C GLY A 55 30.30 -23.33 19.71
N LEU A 56 30.25 -22.09 20.18
CA LEU A 56 29.06 -21.25 20.10
C LEU A 56 28.79 -20.81 18.66
N GLN A 57 27.60 -21.10 18.15
CA GLN A 57 27.15 -20.73 16.81
C GLN A 57 26.09 -19.61 16.83
N SER A 58 25.29 -19.52 17.89
CA SER A 58 24.24 -18.52 18.05
C SER A 58 24.37 -17.74 19.36
N LEU A 59 24.44 -16.41 19.27
CA LEU A 59 24.54 -15.53 20.44
C LEU A 59 23.48 -14.43 20.39
N TYR A 60 22.67 -14.35 21.45
CA TYR A 60 21.64 -13.32 21.61
C TYR A 60 22.03 -12.38 22.76
N LEU A 61 22.19 -11.10 22.43
CA LEU A 61 22.66 -10.02 23.32
C LEU A 61 21.77 -8.76 23.22
N HIS A 62 20.58 -8.89 22.64
CA HIS A 62 19.68 -7.76 22.40
C HIS A 62 19.04 -7.22 23.69
N ILE A 63 18.58 -5.96 23.64
CA ILE A 63 17.96 -5.26 24.79
C ILE A 63 18.93 -5.22 25.98
N ASN A 64 20.13 -4.69 25.73
CA ASN A 64 21.16 -4.44 26.74
C ASN A 64 21.71 -3.01 26.56
N GLN A 65 22.85 -2.72 27.19
CA GLN A 65 23.53 -1.43 27.15
C GLN A 65 25.00 -1.60 26.72
N ILE A 66 25.27 -2.62 25.90
CA ILE A 66 26.61 -2.98 25.44
C ILE A 66 27.08 -1.96 24.40
N SER A 67 28.32 -1.50 24.54
CA SER A 67 29.00 -0.66 23.55
C SER A 67 30.30 -1.29 23.02
N ASP A 68 30.96 -2.14 23.82
CA ASP A 68 32.21 -2.82 23.47
C ASP A 68 31.96 -4.26 23.01
N LEU A 69 32.37 -4.55 21.77
CA LEU A 69 32.25 -5.85 21.11
C LEU A 69 33.59 -6.61 21.05
N GLY A 70 34.68 -6.09 21.63
CA GLY A 70 36.03 -6.61 21.46
C GLY A 70 36.17 -8.13 21.70
N LEU A 71 35.46 -8.65 22.70
CA LEU A 71 35.46 -10.08 23.03
C LEU A 71 34.82 -10.99 21.96
N LEU A 72 33.98 -10.44 21.07
CA LEU A 72 33.36 -11.21 20.00
C LEU A 72 34.35 -11.59 18.90
N ALA A 73 35.48 -10.89 18.76
CA ALA A 73 36.46 -11.14 17.70
C ALA A 73 37.06 -12.56 17.75
N GLU A 74 37.03 -13.21 18.92
CA GLU A 74 37.55 -14.57 19.12
C GLU A 74 36.55 -15.67 18.75
N LEU A 75 35.26 -15.33 18.60
CA LEU A 75 34.16 -16.28 18.38
C LEU A 75 33.92 -16.55 16.88
N VAL A 76 34.98 -16.94 16.16
CA VAL A 76 34.98 -17.12 14.70
C VAL A 76 33.98 -18.16 14.17
N GLY A 77 33.44 -19.01 15.04
CA GLY A 77 32.42 -20.02 14.73
C GLY A 77 30.98 -19.51 14.75
N LEU A 78 30.74 -18.23 15.09
CA LEU A 78 29.40 -17.66 15.12
C LEU A 78 28.77 -17.61 13.73
N GLU A 79 27.55 -18.15 13.63
CA GLU A 79 26.69 -18.09 12.44
C GLU A 79 25.54 -17.10 12.63
N LYS A 80 25.10 -16.87 13.88
CA LYS A 80 24.00 -15.96 14.21
C LYS A 80 24.34 -15.07 15.40
N LEU A 81 24.21 -13.77 15.22
CA LEU A 81 24.48 -12.76 16.23
C LEU A 81 23.37 -11.71 16.27
N ILE A 82 22.69 -11.60 17.41
CA ILE A 82 21.55 -10.70 17.60
C ILE A 82 21.89 -9.66 18.69
N LEU A 83 22.08 -8.41 18.28
CA LEU A 83 22.60 -7.28 19.07
C LEU A 83 21.67 -6.04 19.07
N PHE A 84 20.41 -6.19 18.64
CA PHE A 84 19.52 -5.02 18.53
C PHE A 84 19.23 -4.35 19.90
N ARG A 85 18.97 -3.04 19.90
CA ARG A 85 18.77 -2.22 21.12
C ARG A 85 19.96 -2.34 22.10
N ASN A 86 21.10 -1.82 21.67
CA ASN A 86 22.31 -1.63 22.46
C ASN A 86 22.86 -0.20 22.24
N GLN A 87 24.12 0.05 22.62
CA GLN A 87 24.81 1.33 22.47
C GLN A 87 26.06 1.20 21.58
N ILE A 88 26.00 0.33 20.57
CA ILE A 88 27.13 -0.01 19.71
C ILE A 88 27.39 1.11 18.70
N THR A 89 28.66 1.49 18.55
CA THR A 89 29.16 2.44 17.54
C THR A 89 30.27 1.84 16.67
N ASP A 90 31.10 0.96 17.23
CA ASP A 90 32.25 0.35 16.55
C ASP A 90 31.97 -1.12 16.18
N LEU A 91 32.17 -1.46 14.91
CA LEU A 91 31.96 -2.81 14.35
C LEU A 91 33.27 -3.53 14.03
N VAL A 92 34.45 -2.92 14.25
CA VAL A 92 35.77 -3.53 13.97
C VAL A 92 35.91 -4.95 14.55
N PRO A 93 35.45 -5.25 15.78
CA PRO A 93 35.53 -6.60 16.33
C PRO A 93 34.77 -7.68 15.53
N LEU A 94 33.83 -7.29 14.67
CA LEU A 94 33.05 -8.24 13.87
C LEU A 94 33.71 -8.61 12.54
N ALA A 95 34.75 -7.88 12.11
CA ALA A 95 35.33 -8.02 10.75
C ALA A 95 35.88 -9.42 10.44
N GLY A 96 36.31 -10.15 11.46
CA GLY A 96 36.84 -11.51 11.33
C GLY A 96 35.79 -12.63 11.35
N LEU A 97 34.52 -12.32 11.63
CA LEU A 97 33.45 -13.30 11.84
C LEU A 97 32.82 -13.77 10.53
N VAL A 98 33.66 -14.22 9.60
CA VAL A 98 33.28 -14.60 8.22
C VAL A 98 32.27 -15.76 8.13
N GLY A 99 32.03 -16.48 9.22
CA GLY A 99 31.01 -17.52 9.34
C GLY A 99 29.58 -16.99 9.54
N LEU A 100 29.41 -15.69 9.83
CA LEU A 100 28.09 -15.12 10.10
C LEU A 100 27.14 -15.22 8.89
N ARG A 101 25.94 -15.72 9.16
CA ARG A 101 24.78 -15.78 8.25
C ARG A 101 23.71 -14.79 8.62
N VAL A 102 23.49 -14.59 9.92
CA VAL A 102 22.45 -13.70 10.45
C VAL A 102 23.07 -12.70 11.43
N LEU A 103 22.93 -11.42 11.13
CA LEU A 103 23.39 -10.32 11.98
C LEU A 103 22.29 -9.29 12.17
N ASP A 104 21.92 -9.02 13.43
CA ASP A 104 20.99 -7.95 13.78
C ASP A 104 21.66 -6.91 14.67
N LEU A 105 21.87 -5.72 14.13
CA LEU A 105 22.52 -4.56 14.74
C LEU A 105 21.56 -3.37 14.86
N SER A 106 20.26 -3.64 14.82
CA SER A 106 19.25 -2.60 14.75
C SER A 106 19.10 -1.79 16.04
N ARG A 107 18.70 -0.52 15.98
CA ARG A 107 18.55 0.37 17.14
C ARG A 107 19.85 0.49 17.93
N ASN A 108 20.91 0.87 17.23
CA ASN A 108 22.23 1.21 17.77
C ASN A 108 22.62 2.63 17.29
N GLN A 109 23.91 2.98 17.34
CA GLN A 109 24.44 4.28 16.95
C GLN A 109 25.51 4.14 15.85
N ILE A 110 25.31 3.18 14.95
CA ILE A 110 26.28 2.82 13.91
C ILE A 110 26.26 3.85 12.78
N THR A 111 27.45 4.28 12.37
CA THR A 111 27.66 5.17 11.21
C THR A 111 28.51 4.53 10.12
N ASP A 112 29.43 3.61 10.49
CA ASP A 112 30.42 3.00 9.60
C ASP A 112 30.14 1.49 9.44
N LEU A 113 30.12 1.02 8.19
CA LEU A 113 29.89 -0.37 7.81
C LEU A 113 31.14 -1.05 7.23
N ASP A 114 32.27 -0.35 7.07
CA ASP A 114 33.51 -0.89 6.52
C ASP A 114 33.92 -2.23 7.16
N PRO A 115 33.83 -2.41 8.50
CA PRO A 115 34.16 -3.68 9.12
C PRO A 115 33.34 -4.88 8.63
N LEU A 116 32.14 -4.64 8.08
CA LEU A 116 31.28 -5.72 7.61
C LEU A 116 31.63 -6.17 6.18
N ALA A 117 32.39 -5.40 5.39
CA ALA A 117 32.59 -5.64 3.96
C ALA A 117 33.10 -7.05 3.60
N GLY A 118 33.87 -7.68 4.49
CA GLY A 118 34.39 -9.04 4.34
C GLY A 118 33.40 -10.16 4.64
N LEU A 119 32.25 -9.86 5.24
CA LEU A 119 31.24 -10.82 5.68
C LEU A 119 30.29 -11.25 4.54
N VAL A 120 30.87 -11.63 3.40
CA VAL A 120 30.15 -11.97 2.16
C VAL A 120 29.22 -13.18 2.26
N GLY A 121 29.31 -13.94 3.36
CA GLY A 121 28.45 -15.07 3.69
C GLY A 121 27.13 -14.69 4.36
N LEU A 122 26.91 -13.41 4.72
CA LEU A 122 25.68 -12.96 5.34
C LEU A 122 24.48 -13.16 4.42
N GLU A 123 23.41 -13.73 4.99
CA GLU A 123 22.11 -13.95 4.35
C GLU A 123 21.06 -12.96 4.88
N SER A 124 21.15 -12.60 6.16
CA SER A 124 20.26 -11.63 6.81
C SER A 124 21.05 -10.58 7.59
N LEU A 125 20.86 -9.31 7.24
CA LEU A 125 21.47 -8.16 7.90
C LEU A 125 20.42 -7.12 8.27
N TRP A 126 20.28 -6.85 9.56
CA TRP A 126 19.33 -5.85 10.08
C TRP A 126 20.09 -4.68 10.72
N LEU A 127 19.88 -3.48 10.17
CA LEU A 127 20.59 -2.24 10.51
C LEU A 127 19.62 -1.09 10.76
N HIS A 128 18.36 -1.37 11.07
CA HIS A 128 17.34 -0.34 11.13
C HIS A 128 17.45 0.55 12.38
N ASN A 129 17.07 1.82 12.29
CA ASN A 129 17.33 2.84 13.34
C ASN A 129 18.82 2.92 13.70
N ASN A 130 19.63 3.33 12.73
CA ASN A 130 21.04 3.69 12.93
C ASN A 130 21.29 5.05 12.25
N GLN A 131 22.55 5.44 12.05
CA GLN A 131 22.96 6.71 11.46
C GLN A 131 23.78 6.48 10.18
N ILE A 132 23.45 5.42 9.44
CA ILE A 132 24.20 4.99 8.25
C ILE A 132 23.89 5.92 7.07
N THR A 133 24.94 6.37 6.40
CA THR A 133 24.86 7.18 5.17
C THR A 133 25.44 6.49 3.94
N ASP A 134 26.43 5.61 4.14
CA ASP A 134 27.20 4.95 3.09
C ASP A 134 26.89 3.45 3.05
N LEU A 135 26.70 2.93 1.84
CA LEU A 135 26.38 1.52 1.57
C LEU A 135 27.45 0.82 0.72
N ASP A 136 28.53 1.52 0.33
CA ASP A 136 29.66 0.93 -0.42
C ASP A 136 30.19 -0.38 0.21
N PRO A 137 30.30 -0.50 1.56
CA PRO A 137 30.74 -1.75 2.19
C PRO A 137 29.83 -2.96 1.91
N LEU A 138 28.57 -2.72 1.52
CA LEU A 138 27.61 -3.79 1.24
C LEU A 138 27.61 -4.24 -0.22
N ALA A 139 28.32 -3.55 -1.13
CA ALA A 139 28.26 -3.79 -2.57
C ALA A 139 28.67 -5.23 -2.97
N GLY A 140 29.57 -5.84 -2.21
CA GLY A 140 30.04 -7.22 -2.43
C GLY A 140 29.19 -8.31 -1.79
N MET A 141 28.19 -7.97 -0.96
CA MET A 141 27.42 -8.91 -0.15
C MET A 141 26.30 -9.59 -0.93
N VAL A 142 26.62 -10.15 -2.09
CA VAL A 142 25.63 -10.74 -3.00
C VAL A 142 24.83 -11.89 -2.39
N GLY A 143 25.27 -12.49 -1.28
CA GLY A 143 24.55 -13.54 -0.55
C GLY A 143 23.35 -13.07 0.27
N LEU A 144 23.18 -11.75 0.47
CA LEU A 144 22.07 -11.23 1.26
C LEU A 144 20.71 -11.52 0.60
N GLU A 145 19.80 -12.04 1.40
CA GLU A 145 18.39 -12.26 1.08
C GLU A 145 17.51 -11.23 1.83
N LYS A 146 17.96 -10.80 3.01
CA LYS A 146 17.24 -9.85 3.87
C LYS A 146 18.14 -8.71 4.30
N LEU A 147 17.74 -7.48 3.99
CA LEU A 147 18.49 -6.27 4.34
C LEU A 147 17.56 -5.20 4.93
N GLY A 148 17.63 -5.02 6.23
CA GLY A 148 16.86 -4.00 6.95
C GLY A 148 17.61 -2.69 7.10
N LEU A 149 17.24 -1.65 6.35
CA LEU A 149 17.89 -0.34 6.35
C LEU A 149 16.94 0.81 6.74
N ASN A 150 15.73 0.50 7.19
CA ASN A 150 14.75 1.49 7.61
C ASN A 150 15.33 2.47 8.65
N ARG A 151 14.94 3.75 8.59
CA ARG A 151 15.34 4.78 9.55
C ARG A 151 16.85 4.95 9.66
N ASN A 152 17.46 5.25 8.53
CA ASN A 152 18.86 5.66 8.41
C ASN A 152 18.93 6.98 7.62
N GLN A 153 20.14 7.37 7.20
CA GLN A 153 20.39 8.60 6.46
C GLN A 153 20.91 8.30 5.04
N ILE A 154 20.46 7.18 4.47
CA ILE A 154 20.90 6.70 3.16
C ILE A 154 20.38 7.63 2.08
N LYS A 155 21.28 8.00 1.17
CA LYS A 155 20.99 8.86 0.01
C LYS A 155 21.14 8.13 -1.31
N ASP A 156 22.00 7.12 -1.38
CA ASP A 156 22.36 6.42 -2.61
C ASP A 156 22.10 4.90 -2.51
N LEU A 157 21.51 4.33 -3.55
CA LEU A 157 21.24 2.89 -3.69
C LEU A 157 22.12 2.23 -4.77
N GLU A 158 22.94 2.98 -5.50
CA GLU A 158 23.91 2.43 -6.46
C GLU A 158 24.74 1.28 -5.86
N PRO A 159 25.24 1.36 -4.61
CA PRO A 159 26.02 0.26 -4.02
C PRO A 159 25.23 -1.05 -3.91
N LEU A 160 23.89 -0.99 -3.85
CA LEU A 160 23.03 -2.17 -3.76
C LEU A 160 22.65 -2.75 -5.14
N ALA A 161 23.15 -2.20 -6.26
CA ALA A 161 22.78 -2.62 -7.60
C ALA A 161 22.96 -4.14 -7.84
N ALA A 162 24.00 -4.76 -7.25
CA ALA A 162 24.22 -6.19 -7.36
C ALA A 162 23.10 -7.03 -6.71
N LEU A 163 22.60 -6.61 -5.54
CA LEU A 163 21.48 -7.25 -4.84
C LEU A 163 20.17 -7.05 -5.61
N LEU A 164 19.95 -5.84 -6.10
CA LEU A 164 18.78 -5.51 -6.90
C LEU A 164 18.74 -6.34 -8.20
N ASN A 165 19.87 -6.53 -8.87
CA ASN A 165 19.99 -7.37 -10.06
C ASN A 165 19.70 -8.86 -9.78
N LYS A 166 19.88 -9.33 -8.55
CA LYS A 166 19.45 -10.68 -8.14
C LYS A 166 17.93 -10.82 -7.96
N GLY A 167 17.20 -9.71 -7.99
CA GLY A 167 15.75 -9.70 -7.87
C GLY A 167 15.26 -9.48 -6.43
N LEU A 168 16.11 -9.07 -5.49
CA LEU A 168 15.66 -8.71 -4.15
C LEU A 168 14.67 -7.53 -4.25
N PRO A 169 13.45 -7.66 -3.70
CA PRO A 169 12.44 -6.62 -3.77
C PRO A 169 12.78 -5.46 -2.83
N ILE A 170 12.60 -4.22 -3.29
CA ILE A 170 12.61 -3.05 -2.42
C ILE A 170 11.23 -2.88 -1.77
N SER A 171 11.21 -2.59 -0.47
CA SER A 171 9.99 -2.31 0.30
C SER A 171 10.10 -1.03 1.14
N PHE A 172 8.99 -0.27 1.17
CA PHE A 172 8.81 0.97 1.94
C PHE A 172 7.76 0.82 3.06
N GLY A 173 7.65 -0.37 3.63
CA GLY A 173 6.67 -0.69 4.68
C GLY A 173 7.29 -1.02 6.04
N ARG A 174 6.41 -1.32 7.02
CA ARG A 174 6.83 -1.95 8.28
C ARG A 174 7.55 -3.27 8.00
N TYR A 175 8.49 -3.62 8.87
CA TYR A 175 9.28 -4.85 8.77
C TYR A 175 8.40 -6.05 8.46
N SER A 176 8.78 -6.79 7.43
CA SER A 176 8.25 -8.13 7.17
C SER A 176 9.35 -9.15 7.40
N THR A 177 8.97 -10.41 7.60
CA THR A 177 9.90 -11.55 7.64
C THR A 177 10.31 -12.03 6.25
N ASP A 178 9.75 -11.41 5.22
CA ASP A 178 9.97 -11.74 3.81
C ASP A 178 11.37 -11.33 3.33
N ASP A 179 11.79 -11.86 2.18
CA ASP A 179 13.05 -11.49 1.54
C ASP A 179 12.93 -10.08 0.94
N GLY A 180 14.01 -9.31 0.98
CA GLY A 180 14.05 -7.97 0.40
C GLY A 180 14.87 -6.93 1.15
N ILE A 181 14.83 -5.71 0.61
CA ILE A 181 15.55 -4.54 1.08
C ILE A 181 14.53 -3.53 1.61
N TYR A 182 14.58 -3.24 2.91
CA TYR A 182 13.66 -2.33 3.59
C TYR A 182 14.30 -0.96 3.75
N LEU A 183 13.76 0.07 3.09
CA LEU A 183 14.38 1.41 2.96
C LEU A 183 13.52 2.56 3.50
N ASP A 184 12.45 2.29 4.23
CA ASP A 184 11.56 3.33 4.72
C ASP A 184 12.28 4.32 5.66
N GLU A 185 11.77 5.56 5.70
CA GLU A 185 12.35 6.65 6.51
C GLU A 185 13.84 6.93 6.23
N ASN A 186 14.30 6.80 4.97
CA ASN A 186 15.59 7.29 4.48
C ASN A 186 15.43 8.56 3.60
N SER A 187 16.52 9.32 3.46
CA SER A 187 16.59 10.54 2.64
C SER A 187 17.12 10.26 1.23
N LEU A 188 16.50 9.31 0.52
CA LEU A 188 16.95 8.86 -0.80
C LEU A 188 16.99 10.00 -1.82
N ILE A 189 18.12 10.11 -2.51
CA ILE A 189 18.40 11.07 -3.59
C ILE A 189 18.71 10.33 -4.89
N ASN A 190 19.47 9.23 -4.82
CA ASN A 190 19.90 8.44 -5.98
C ASN A 190 19.51 6.96 -5.80
N PRO A 191 18.44 6.47 -6.45
CA PRO A 191 17.43 7.25 -7.12
C PRO A 191 16.54 8.03 -6.13
N PRO A 192 15.79 9.04 -6.59
CA PRO A 192 14.74 9.67 -5.79
C PRO A 192 13.76 8.64 -5.23
N ARG A 193 13.23 8.89 -4.02
CA ARG A 193 12.31 7.97 -3.33
C ARG A 193 11.15 7.52 -4.21
N GLU A 194 10.61 8.41 -5.03
CA GLU A 194 9.47 8.13 -5.90
C GLU A 194 9.81 7.03 -6.92
N ILE A 195 11.05 7.00 -7.41
CA ILE A 195 11.57 5.96 -8.29
C ILE A 195 11.79 4.67 -7.51
N ALA A 196 12.38 4.76 -6.31
CA ALA A 196 12.59 3.58 -5.47
C ALA A 196 11.27 2.89 -5.06
N GLN A 197 10.22 3.65 -4.78
CA GLN A 197 8.90 3.13 -4.40
C GLN A 197 8.20 2.31 -5.50
N GLN A 198 8.64 2.44 -6.75
CA GLN A 198 8.14 1.65 -7.87
C GLN A 198 8.76 0.25 -7.92
N GLY A 199 9.73 -0.02 -7.04
CA GLY A 199 10.37 -1.31 -6.87
C GLY A 199 11.66 -1.46 -7.67
N THR A 200 12.24 -2.64 -7.51
CA THR A 200 13.60 -2.99 -7.96
C THR A 200 13.85 -2.70 -9.44
N LYS A 201 12.89 -2.98 -10.32
CA LYS A 201 13.03 -2.75 -11.78
C LYS A 201 13.19 -1.27 -12.12
N ALA A 202 12.44 -0.40 -11.47
CA ALA A 202 12.50 1.04 -11.71
C ALA A 202 13.84 1.63 -11.26
N VAL A 203 14.34 1.18 -10.10
CA VAL A 203 15.67 1.58 -9.60
C VAL A 203 16.76 1.17 -10.56
N LEU A 204 16.81 -0.12 -10.93
CA LEU A 204 17.82 -0.61 -11.88
C LEU A 204 17.77 0.14 -13.20
N LYS A 205 16.56 0.41 -13.70
CA LYS A 205 16.38 1.14 -14.95
C LYS A 205 16.88 2.58 -14.84
N TYR A 206 16.60 3.26 -13.74
CA TYR A 206 17.09 4.60 -13.49
C TYR A 206 18.62 4.67 -13.44
N LEU A 207 19.25 3.77 -12.67
CA LEU A 207 20.71 3.69 -12.57
C LEU A 207 21.34 3.41 -13.95
N ALA A 208 20.77 2.47 -14.72
CA ALA A 208 21.23 2.17 -16.08
C ALA A 208 21.08 3.36 -17.03
N ASP A 209 19.99 4.14 -16.92
CA ASP A 209 19.80 5.34 -17.74
C ASP A 209 20.76 6.47 -17.36
N GLN A 210 21.12 6.62 -16.07
CA GLN A 210 22.16 7.56 -15.64
C GLN A 210 23.52 7.22 -16.26
N GLU A 211 23.91 5.96 -16.27
CA GLU A 211 25.17 5.50 -16.88
C GLU A 211 25.16 5.71 -18.41
N ARG A 212 24.04 5.36 -19.06
CA ARG A 212 23.91 5.39 -20.53
C ARG A 212 23.75 6.79 -21.11
N LEU A 213 22.92 7.64 -20.49
CA LEU A 213 22.60 8.98 -20.99
C LEU A 213 23.46 10.08 -20.36
N GLY A 214 24.10 9.76 -19.23
CA GLY A 214 24.78 10.73 -18.40
C GLY A 214 23.81 11.50 -17.51
N VAL A 215 24.39 12.32 -16.64
CA VAL A 215 23.66 13.10 -15.64
C VAL A 215 24.02 14.58 -15.70
N GLN A 216 23.10 15.42 -15.23
CA GLN A 216 23.31 16.86 -15.07
C GLN A 216 22.61 17.36 -13.80
N LYS A 217 23.03 18.51 -13.28
CA LYS A 217 22.36 19.12 -12.13
C LYS A 217 21.09 19.83 -12.57
N ALA A 218 20.07 19.82 -11.72
CA ALA A 218 18.86 20.60 -11.94
C ALA A 218 18.45 21.37 -10.69
N TYR A 219 18.18 22.66 -10.87
CA TYR A 219 17.69 23.56 -9.82
C TYR A 219 16.25 23.92 -10.13
N GLU A 220 15.33 23.13 -9.62
CA GLU A 220 13.92 23.25 -9.96
C GLU A 220 13.02 22.71 -8.86
N GLY A 221 11.82 23.25 -8.80
CA GLY A 221 10.86 22.87 -7.77
C GLY A 221 9.53 23.59 -7.94
N ARG A 222 8.67 23.39 -6.95
CA ARG A 222 7.29 23.87 -6.96
C ARG A 222 7.03 24.78 -5.77
N LEU A 223 6.36 25.90 -6.03
CA LEU A 223 5.78 26.80 -5.06
C LEU A 223 4.26 26.72 -5.14
N MET A 224 3.59 26.56 -4.00
CA MET A 224 2.13 26.45 -3.96
C MET A 224 1.53 27.48 -3.00
N ILE A 225 0.71 28.37 -3.52
CA ILE A 225 0.00 29.42 -2.78
C ILE A 225 -1.37 28.88 -2.36
N VAL A 226 -1.57 28.76 -1.06
CA VAL A 226 -2.78 28.23 -0.43
C VAL A 226 -3.31 29.21 0.61
N GLY A 227 -4.57 29.02 1.02
CA GLY A 227 -5.26 29.93 1.92
C GLY A 227 -6.71 30.15 1.49
N GLU A 228 -7.47 30.85 2.30
CA GLU A 228 -8.89 31.07 2.05
C GLU A 228 -9.20 31.94 0.82
N GLY A 229 -10.48 32.00 0.46
CA GLY A 229 -10.98 32.95 -0.52
C GLY A 229 -10.68 34.41 -0.15
N LYS A 230 -10.25 35.20 -1.14
CA LYS A 230 -10.07 36.67 -1.04
C LYS A 230 -9.01 37.13 0.00
N VAL A 231 -8.03 36.29 0.36
CA VAL A 231 -6.92 36.66 1.28
C VAL A 231 -5.75 37.37 0.57
N GLY A 232 -5.76 37.40 -0.77
CA GLY A 232 -4.72 38.06 -1.59
C GLY A 232 -3.71 37.10 -2.26
N LYS A 233 -4.10 35.85 -2.51
CA LYS A 233 -3.23 34.84 -3.17
C LYS A 233 -2.85 35.25 -4.60
N THR A 234 -3.85 35.62 -5.40
CA THR A 234 -3.67 36.09 -6.77
C THR A 234 -2.88 37.40 -6.81
N THR A 235 -3.13 38.31 -5.86
CA THR A 235 -2.32 39.51 -5.67
C THR A 235 -0.86 39.18 -5.40
N LEU A 236 -0.59 38.21 -4.52
CA LEU A 236 0.78 37.75 -4.24
C LEU A 236 1.45 37.19 -5.50
N LEU A 237 0.74 36.37 -6.28
CA LEU A 237 1.24 35.84 -7.56
C LEU A 237 1.59 36.96 -8.53
N HIS A 238 0.71 37.94 -8.73
CA HIS A 238 0.97 39.08 -9.62
C HIS A 238 2.16 39.91 -9.14
N LYS A 239 2.30 40.11 -7.83
CA LYS A 239 3.43 40.86 -7.25
C LYS A 239 4.76 40.12 -7.36
N LEU A 240 4.74 38.78 -7.33
CA LEU A 240 5.94 37.97 -7.61
C LEU A 240 6.37 38.07 -9.09
N LYS A 241 5.41 38.19 -10.02
CA LYS A 241 5.66 38.41 -11.45
C LYS A 241 6.18 39.83 -11.72
N ASP A 242 5.51 40.82 -11.15
CA ASP A 242 5.82 42.23 -11.27
C ASP A 242 5.79 42.90 -9.88
N PRO A 243 6.97 43.18 -9.27
CA PRO A 243 7.05 43.84 -7.96
C PRO A 243 6.37 45.21 -7.89
N THR A 244 6.11 45.85 -9.04
CA THR A 244 5.43 47.16 -9.14
C THR A 244 3.91 47.04 -9.26
N PHE A 245 3.37 45.82 -9.34
CA PHE A 245 1.93 45.56 -9.43
C PHE A 245 1.18 46.18 -8.23
N VAL A 246 0.14 46.96 -8.56
CA VAL A 246 -0.79 47.54 -7.58
C VAL A 246 -2.12 46.80 -7.66
N PRO A 247 -2.60 46.18 -6.56
CA PRO A 247 -3.84 45.42 -6.57
C PRO A 247 -5.06 46.29 -6.84
N ASN A 248 -5.98 45.77 -7.66
CA ASN A 248 -7.32 46.33 -7.82
C ASN A 248 -8.28 45.69 -6.78
N PRO A 249 -8.95 46.47 -5.92
CA PRO A 249 -9.92 45.93 -4.94
C PRO A 249 -11.11 45.19 -5.56
N ASP A 250 -11.44 45.47 -6.82
CA ASP A 250 -12.59 44.90 -7.53
C ASP A 250 -12.22 43.68 -8.40
N GLU A 251 -11.04 43.09 -8.21
CA GLU A 251 -10.61 41.92 -8.98
C GLU A 251 -11.54 40.72 -8.73
N PRO A 252 -12.10 40.09 -9.79
CA PRO A 252 -12.96 38.93 -9.63
C PRO A 252 -12.18 37.76 -9.02
N GLN A 253 -12.88 36.92 -8.25
CA GLN A 253 -12.24 35.72 -7.69
C GLN A 253 -11.74 34.81 -8.81
N THR A 254 -10.50 34.34 -8.67
CA THR A 254 -9.91 33.33 -9.54
C THR A 254 -10.74 32.05 -9.47
N HIS A 255 -11.21 31.61 -10.63
CA HIS A 255 -11.81 30.30 -10.84
C HIS A 255 -10.68 29.35 -11.25
N GLY A 256 -10.68 28.10 -10.77
CA GLY A 256 -9.68 27.13 -11.23
C GLY A 256 -8.35 27.18 -10.48
N ILE A 257 -7.28 26.80 -11.18
CA ILE A 257 -5.89 26.88 -10.71
C ILE A 257 -5.09 27.69 -11.72
N ASN A 258 -4.49 28.80 -11.27
CA ASN A 258 -3.57 29.58 -12.10
C ASN A 258 -2.13 29.11 -11.85
N ILE A 259 -1.41 28.74 -12.90
CA ILE A 259 -0.05 28.20 -12.77
C ILE A 259 0.92 29.03 -13.62
N TRP A 260 1.88 29.68 -12.95
CA TRP A 260 2.99 30.38 -13.59
C TRP A 260 4.24 29.50 -13.55
N ARG A 261 4.72 29.04 -14.71
CA ARG A 261 5.79 28.02 -14.80
C ARG A 261 7.17 28.54 -15.17
N ASP A 262 7.24 29.80 -15.60
CA ASP A 262 8.47 30.44 -16.09
C ASP A 262 9.14 31.31 -15.04
N TRP A 263 8.97 30.99 -13.74
CA TRP A 263 9.65 31.77 -12.72
C TRP A 263 11.11 31.33 -12.61
N THR A 264 12.01 32.17 -13.13
CA THR A 264 13.46 31.93 -13.07
C THR A 264 14.19 32.96 -12.22
N PHE A 265 15.18 32.51 -11.44
CA PHE A 265 16.05 33.39 -10.66
C PHE A 265 17.45 32.78 -10.47
N PRO A 266 18.51 33.61 -10.29
CA PRO A 266 19.87 33.10 -10.11
C PRO A 266 20.03 32.37 -8.78
N VAL A 267 20.79 31.27 -8.79
CA VAL A 267 21.19 30.55 -7.57
C VAL A 267 22.59 31.04 -7.16
N PRO A 268 22.80 31.51 -5.92
CA PRO A 268 24.11 31.99 -5.48
C PRO A 268 25.23 30.96 -5.69
N GLY A 269 26.27 31.37 -6.43
CA GLY A 269 27.47 30.54 -6.68
C GLY A 269 27.27 29.38 -7.67
N LYS A 270 26.18 29.36 -8.44
CA LYS A 270 25.91 28.36 -9.49
C LYS A 270 25.74 29.04 -10.85
N GLU A 271 26.07 28.33 -11.91
CA GLU A 271 25.89 28.82 -13.28
C GLU A 271 24.44 28.68 -13.74
N GLU A 272 23.76 27.62 -13.32
CA GLU A 272 22.36 27.36 -13.65
C GLU A 272 21.39 28.21 -12.81
N ALA A 273 20.41 28.82 -13.47
CA ALA A 273 19.30 29.48 -12.79
C ALA A 273 18.30 28.46 -12.23
N TYR A 274 17.61 28.83 -11.16
CA TYR A 274 16.48 28.07 -10.64
C TYR A 274 15.27 28.23 -11.57
N SER A 275 14.50 27.16 -11.77
CA SER A 275 13.22 27.16 -12.49
C SER A 275 12.10 26.67 -11.56
N ALA A 276 11.15 27.54 -11.24
CA ALA A 276 10.05 27.23 -10.34
C ALA A 276 8.68 27.29 -11.05
N SER A 277 7.81 26.33 -10.75
CA SER A 277 6.38 26.45 -11.04
C SER A 277 5.63 26.98 -9.82
N VAL A 278 4.89 28.07 -10.00
CA VAL A 278 4.08 28.73 -8.98
C VAL A 278 2.61 28.46 -9.22
N TRP A 279 1.97 27.84 -8.24
CA TRP A 279 0.58 27.43 -8.29
C TRP A 279 -0.27 28.33 -7.39
N ASP A 280 -1.28 29.00 -7.94
CA ASP A 280 -2.29 29.76 -7.21
C ASP A 280 -3.62 29.03 -7.26
N PHE A 281 -4.05 28.52 -6.11
CA PHE A 281 -5.32 27.82 -5.97
C PHE A 281 -6.48 28.82 -5.85
N GLY A 282 -7.54 28.62 -6.63
CA GLY A 282 -8.75 29.44 -6.60
C GLY A 282 -9.36 29.62 -5.21
N GLY A 283 -10.10 30.72 -5.02
CA GLY A 283 -10.56 31.19 -3.72
C GLY A 283 -11.96 30.73 -3.29
N GLN A 284 -12.44 29.55 -3.70
CA GLN A 284 -13.78 29.09 -3.34
C GLN A 284 -13.76 28.03 -2.21
N ASP A 285 -14.62 28.22 -1.20
CA ASP A 285 -14.69 27.42 0.04
C ASP A 285 -15.22 25.97 -0.15
N ILE A 286 -15.72 25.63 -1.34
CA ILE A 286 -16.36 24.34 -1.65
C ILE A 286 -15.36 23.31 -2.22
N GLN A 287 -14.13 23.71 -2.54
CA GLN A 287 -13.23 22.97 -3.45
C GLN A 287 -12.10 22.17 -2.76
N HIS A 288 -12.20 21.95 -1.44
CA HIS A 288 -11.19 21.22 -0.65
C HIS A 288 -10.90 19.78 -1.13
N LEU A 289 -11.89 19.15 -1.78
CA LEU A 289 -11.84 17.77 -2.27
C LEU A 289 -10.92 17.57 -3.47
N THR A 290 -10.77 18.58 -4.33
CA THR A 290 -10.06 18.46 -5.61
C THR A 290 -8.62 18.94 -5.50
N HIS A 291 -8.38 19.92 -4.62
CA HIS A 291 -7.03 20.46 -4.42
C HIS A 291 -6.05 19.39 -3.95
N GLN A 292 -6.51 18.44 -3.14
CA GLN A 292 -5.71 17.35 -2.60
C GLN A 292 -4.98 16.54 -3.69
N TYR A 293 -5.58 16.33 -4.87
CA TYR A 293 -4.96 15.56 -5.96
C TYR A 293 -3.73 16.24 -6.57
N PHE A 294 -3.54 17.53 -6.32
CA PHE A 294 -2.44 18.32 -6.86
C PHE A 294 -1.34 18.58 -5.82
N PHE A 295 -1.55 18.18 -4.55
CA PHE A 295 -0.51 18.23 -3.53
C PHE A 295 0.53 17.17 -3.82
N THR A 296 1.78 17.59 -3.97
CA THR A 296 2.91 16.69 -4.15
C THR A 296 4.00 17.03 -3.15
N PRO A 297 4.69 16.02 -2.58
CA PRO A 297 5.90 16.25 -1.80
C PRO A 297 6.97 17.01 -2.59
N GLY A 298 7.91 17.66 -1.88
CA GLY A 298 8.94 18.49 -2.52
C GLY A 298 8.43 19.85 -3.02
N THR A 299 7.41 20.39 -2.35
CA THR A 299 6.79 21.69 -2.64
C THR A 299 7.00 22.65 -1.47
N VAL A 300 7.27 23.92 -1.76
CA VAL A 300 7.18 25.00 -0.75
C VAL A 300 5.74 25.53 -0.73
N PHE A 301 5.12 25.57 0.45
CA PHE A 301 3.76 26.07 0.62
C PHE A 301 3.75 27.51 1.15
N LEU A 302 3.08 28.42 0.45
CA LEU A 302 2.79 29.77 0.92
C LEU A 302 1.36 29.81 1.45
N LEU A 303 1.21 29.82 2.77
CA LEU A 303 -0.10 29.94 3.41
C LEU A 303 -0.44 31.41 3.61
N VAL A 304 -1.25 31.97 2.72
CA VAL A 304 -1.66 33.38 2.78
C VAL A 304 -2.85 33.53 3.73
N VAL A 305 -2.71 34.41 4.70
CA VAL A 305 -3.74 34.70 5.71
C VAL A 305 -4.00 36.19 5.82
N ASN A 306 -5.22 36.53 6.22
CA ASN A 306 -5.63 37.90 6.52
C ASN A 306 -6.52 37.87 7.77
N LYS A 307 -6.31 38.80 8.69
CA LYS A 307 -7.12 38.91 9.92
C LYS A 307 -8.45 39.58 9.59
N ARG A 308 -9.55 38.82 9.64
CA ARG A 308 -10.90 39.34 9.31
C ARG A 308 -11.75 39.45 10.57
N GLY A 309 -11.69 40.61 11.22
CA GLY A 309 -12.57 40.94 12.36
C GLY A 309 -12.30 40.13 13.63
N ASN A 310 -13.18 40.26 14.63
CA ASN A 310 -12.97 39.76 16.01
C ASN A 310 -13.22 38.24 16.22
N ASN A 311 -13.42 37.44 15.16
CA ASN A 311 -13.78 36.01 15.31
C ASN A 311 -12.53 35.10 15.31
N VAL A 312 -11.89 34.99 16.47
CA VAL A 312 -10.67 34.19 16.69
C VAL A 312 -10.89 32.69 16.41
N GLU A 313 -12.09 32.15 16.66
CA GLU A 313 -12.40 30.73 16.47
C GLU A 313 -12.41 30.28 15.01
N SER A 314 -12.89 31.12 14.08
CA SER A 314 -12.88 30.79 12.66
C SER A 314 -11.45 30.80 12.10
N GLU A 315 -10.62 31.76 12.52
CA GLU A 315 -9.23 31.87 12.06
C GLU A 315 -8.38 30.65 12.48
N ALA A 316 -8.54 30.19 13.72
CA ALA A 316 -7.85 29.01 14.23
C ALA A 316 -8.29 27.73 13.50
N SER A 317 -9.58 27.59 13.18
CA SER A 317 -10.10 26.44 12.43
C SER A 317 -9.49 26.35 11.02
N GLN A 318 -9.31 27.49 10.35
CA GLN A 318 -8.75 27.59 9.00
C GLN A 318 -7.26 27.25 8.95
N LEU A 319 -6.47 27.82 9.86
CA LEU A 319 -5.05 27.49 10.00
C LEU A 319 -4.87 26.00 10.29
N ASN A 320 -5.68 25.45 11.21
CA ASN A 320 -5.67 24.03 11.52
C ASN A 320 -5.96 23.18 10.28
N TYR A 321 -6.95 23.54 9.47
CA TYR A 321 -7.25 22.82 8.23
C TYR A 321 -6.03 22.78 7.29
N TRP A 322 -5.42 23.94 7.00
CA TRP A 322 -4.32 24.01 6.04
C TRP A 322 -3.06 23.29 6.54
N PHE A 323 -2.68 23.47 7.80
CA PHE A 323 -1.54 22.75 8.36
C PHE A 323 -1.73 21.23 8.32
N ARG A 324 -2.95 20.74 8.62
CA ARG A 324 -3.26 19.30 8.56
C ARG A 324 -3.16 18.74 7.15
N ILE A 325 -3.72 19.42 6.14
CA ILE A 325 -3.63 18.95 4.75
C ILE A 325 -2.19 18.98 4.25
N ILE A 326 -1.42 20.04 4.58
CA ILE A 326 0.01 20.11 4.22
C ILE A 326 0.81 19.02 4.92
N GLU A 327 0.54 18.73 6.20
CA GLU A 327 1.19 17.65 6.96
C GLU A 327 0.91 16.26 6.35
N LEU A 328 -0.33 16.02 5.92
CA LEU A 328 -0.76 14.76 5.35
C LEU A 328 -0.21 14.52 3.94
N MET A 329 -0.13 15.58 3.11
CA MET A 329 0.09 15.45 1.67
C MET A 329 1.36 16.14 1.15
N GLY A 330 1.88 17.12 1.86
CA GLY A 330 2.96 17.99 1.40
C GLY A 330 4.38 17.54 1.75
N ARG A 331 4.55 16.51 2.58
CA ARG A 331 5.87 16.02 3.02
C ARG A 331 6.28 14.68 2.40
N ASN A 332 7.58 14.41 2.33
CA ASN A 332 8.19 13.08 2.14
C ASN A 332 8.46 12.41 3.50
N ALA A 333 8.57 11.08 3.58
CA ALA A 333 8.74 10.43 4.88
C ALA A 333 10.15 10.71 5.39
N GLY A 334 10.29 11.04 6.68
CA GLY A 334 11.56 11.53 7.24
C GLY A 334 11.92 12.98 6.87
N GLN A 335 11.06 13.72 6.15
CA GLN A 335 11.29 15.12 5.78
C GLN A 335 10.13 16.02 6.22
N LYS A 336 10.45 17.25 6.59
CA LYS A 336 9.45 18.27 6.95
C LYS A 336 8.94 18.96 5.69
N ALA A 337 7.63 19.25 5.64
CA ALA A 337 7.10 20.13 4.60
C ALA A 337 7.38 21.59 4.97
N ARG A 338 7.78 22.40 3.99
CA ARG A 338 8.12 23.81 4.19
C ARG A 338 6.89 24.68 4.03
N VAL A 339 6.54 25.44 5.06
CA VAL A 339 5.37 26.32 5.07
C VAL A 339 5.81 27.72 5.47
N LEU A 340 5.65 28.67 4.56
CA LEU A 340 5.83 30.09 4.84
C LEU A 340 4.45 30.74 4.95
N VAL A 341 4.11 31.14 6.16
CA VAL A 341 2.84 31.82 6.46
C VAL A 341 2.99 33.29 6.13
N VAL A 342 2.21 33.77 5.15
CA VAL A 342 2.22 35.15 4.68
C VAL A 342 0.98 35.86 5.21
N HIS A 343 1.17 36.74 6.20
CA HIS A 343 0.10 37.62 6.66
C HIS A 343 -0.01 38.85 5.76
N ASN A 344 -1.05 38.89 4.94
CA ASN A 344 -1.37 40.03 4.10
C ASN A 344 -2.08 41.12 4.90
N VAL A 345 -1.35 42.17 5.28
CA VAL A 345 -1.86 43.28 6.09
C VAL A 345 -2.50 44.33 5.18
N PHE A 346 -3.83 44.25 5.00
CA PHE A 346 -4.58 45.26 4.26
C PHE A 346 -5.03 46.40 5.19
N ASN A 347 -4.51 47.60 4.96
CA ASN A 347 -5.08 48.88 5.39
C ASN A 347 -5.60 48.96 6.86
N SER A 348 -4.80 48.56 7.85
CA SER A 348 -5.16 48.74 9.27
C SER A 348 -4.12 49.54 10.04
N ASP A 349 -4.42 50.83 10.29
CA ASP A 349 -3.86 51.63 11.39
C ASP A 349 -4.21 51.07 12.79
N LYS A 350 -4.76 49.85 12.88
CA LYS A 350 -5.17 49.22 14.14
C LYS A 350 -4.78 47.73 14.18
N SER A 351 -3.87 47.44 15.11
CA SER A 351 -3.42 46.15 15.64
C SER A 351 -2.33 45.38 14.88
N HIS A 352 -1.08 45.69 15.22
CA HIS A 352 0.11 44.85 15.06
C HIS A 352 0.07 43.51 15.84
N GLN A 353 -1.12 42.97 16.15
CA GLN A 353 -1.20 41.66 16.79
C GLN A 353 -1.06 40.58 15.72
N GLY A 354 0.18 40.15 15.48
CA GLY A 354 0.50 39.01 14.63
C GLY A 354 -0.24 37.74 15.04
N PHE A 355 -0.40 36.81 14.10
CA PHE A 355 -0.91 35.48 14.39
C PHE A 355 0.03 34.79 15.38
N ASN A 356 -0.49 34.29 16.51
CA ASN A 356 0.32 33.47 17.41
C ASN A 356 0.51 32.08 16.78
N LEU A 357 1.64 31.90 16.09
CA LEU A 357 2.01 30.64 15.46
C LEU A 357 2.76 29.69 16.40
N GLY A 358 3.13 30.11 17.61
CA GLY A 358 3.87 29.30 18.58
C GLY A 358 3.24 27.92 18.83
N PRO A 359 1.93 27.81 19.11
CA PRO A 359 1.26 26.51 19.30
C PRO A 359 1.31 25.60 18.07
N TYR A 360 1.35 26.18 16.87
CA TYR A 360 1.44 25.41 15.62
C TYR A 360 2.87 24.96 15.35
N GLN A 361 3.86 25.83 15.60
CA GLN A 361 5.28 25.49 15.50
C GLN A 361 5.66 24.37 16.47
N GLU A 362 5.15 24.39 17.70
CA GLU A 362 5.36 23.32 18.69
C GLU A 362 4.65 22.03 18.27
N ARG A 363 3.36 22.11 17.94
CA ARG A 363 2.55 20.94 17.54
C ARG A 363 3.11 20.21 16.32
N TYR A 364 3.62 20.95 15.34
CA TYR A 364 4.09 20.42 14.07
C TYR A 364 5.62 20.42 13.94
N ALA A 365 6.36 20.60 15.04
CA ALA A 365 7.83 20.74 15.02
C ALA A 365 8.52 19.58 14.29
N GLU A 366 7.99 18.36 14.40
CA GLU A 366 8.54 17.15 13.77
C GLU A 366 8.15 17.00 12.29
N THR A 367 7.09 17.67 11.84
CA THR A 367 6.47 17.41 10.53
C THR A 367 6.52 18.59 9.56
N LEU A 368 6.54 19.82 10.07
CA LEU A 368 6.48 21.05 9.30
C LEU A 368 7.61 22.00 9.70
N GLU A 369 8.21 22.66 8.72
CA GLU A 369 9.12 23.79 8.91
C GLU A 369 8.32 25.08 8.67
N ILE A 370 7.86 25.72 9.75
CA ILE A 370 6.92 26.86 9.69
C ILE A 370 7.67 28.17 9.93
N SER A 371 7.65 29.03 8.91
CA SER A 371 8.16 30.41 8.95
C SER A 371 7.01 31.41 8.77
N PHE A 372 7.24 32.68 9.15
CA PHE A 372 6.20 33.70 9.14
C PHE A 372 6.74 35.03 8.61
N GLN A 373 5.97 35.65 7.72
CA GLN A 373 6.23 37.00 7.21
C GLN A 373 4.94 37.81 7.16
N ALA A 374 4.99 39.04 7.64
CA ALA A 374 3.89 39.99 7.53
C ALA A 374 4.21 41.03 6.46
N VAL A 375 3.37 41.11 5.42
CA VAL A 375 3.61 41.95 4.25
C VAL A 375 2.33 42.69 3.87
N ASN A 376 2.45 43.96 3.51
CA ASN A 376 1.36 44.68 2.86
C ASN A 376 1.48 44.47 1.35
N LEU A 377 0.60 43.65 0.77
CA LEU A 377 0.62 43.38 -0.67
C LEU A 377 0.16 44.59 -1.52
N ALA A 378 -0.45 45.62 -0.92
CA ALA A 378 -0.86 46.83 -1.62
C ALA A 378 0.26 47.87 -1.81
N THR A 379 1.37 47.79 -1.07
CA THR A 379 2.48 48.76 -1.16
C THR A 379 3.80 48.08 -1.49
N GLN A 380 4.68 48.74 -2.25
CA GLN A 380 6.04 48.27 -2.43
C GLN A 380 6.82 48.59 -1.14
N SER A 381 7.31 47.55 -0.45
CA SER A 381 7.99 47.68 0.84
C SER A 381 9.15 46.69 0.92
N GLY A 382 10.19 47.01 1.70
CA GLY A 382 11.32 46.09 1.91
C GLY A 382 10.90 44.73 2.47
N ALA A 383 9.78 44.66 3.20
CA ALA A 383 9.19 43.41 3.68
C ALA A 383 8.76 42.46 2.55
N PHE A 384 8.33 42.98 1.39
CA PHE A 384 8.05 42.14 0.22
C PHE A 384 9.33 41.59 -0.41
N ASP A 385 10.41 42.39 -0.45
CA ASP A 385 11.70 41.93 -0.96
C ASP A 385 12.31 40.85 -0.05
N ASP A 386 12.14 40.99 1.27
CA ASP A 386 12.51 39.96 2.24
C ASP A 386 11.66 38.69 2.07
N LEU A 387 10.34 38.81 1.93
CA LEU A 387 9.47 37.67 1.59
C LEU A 387 9.93 36.95 0.32
N ARG A 388 10.23 37.70 -0.75
CA ARG A 388 10.71 37.12 -2.01
C ARG A 388 12.02 36.36 -1.82
N ARG A 389 12.95 36.90 -1.02
CA ARG A 389 14.23 36.25 -0.70
C ARG A 389 14.00 34.97 0.09
N ASP A 390 13.14 34.99 1.09
CA ASP A 390 12.82 33.81 1.91
C ASP A 390 12.19 32.70 1.07
N ILE A 391 11.30 33.03 0.14
CA ILE A 391 10.73 32.08 -0.81
C ILE A 391 11.83 31.44 -1.67
N GLN A 392 12.74 32.25 -2.21
CA GLN A 392 13.84 31.76 -3.05
C GLN A 392 14.79 30.83 -2.27
N THR A 393 15.15 31.21 -1.03
CA THR A 393 15.97 30.37 -0.14
C THR A 393 15.25 29.05 0.16
N ALA A 394 13.97 29.11 0.51
CA ALA A 394 13.18 27.92 0.81
C ALA A 394 13.11 26.94 -0.38
N LEU A 395 13.06 27.45 -1.61
CA LEU A 395 13.07 26.67 -2.85
C LEU A 395 14.44 26.06 -3.17
N ILE A 396 15.54 26.80 -2.95
CA ILE A 396 16.91 26.34 -3.22
C ILE A 396 17.29 25.18 -2.28
N GLU A 397 16.84 25.24 -1.04
CA GLU A 397 17.16 24.27 0.00
C GLU A 397 16.20 23.07 0.03
N LEU A 398 15.24 22.97 -0.90
CA LEU A 398 14.38 21.79 -1.01
C LEU A 398 15.23 20.52 -1.24
N PRO A 399 14.89 19.39 -0.59
CA PRO A 399 15.58 18.12 -0.82
C PRO A 399 15.55 17.71 -2.29
N GLY A 400 16.70 17.30 -2.84
CA GLY A 400 16.84 16.90 -4.24
C GLY A 400 17.15 18.04 -5.22
N VAL A 401 17.12 19.31 -4.78
CA VAL A 401 17.52 20.45 -5.61
C VAL A 401 19.03 20.50 -5.76
N GLY A 402 19.50 20.71 -6.99
CA GLY A 402 20.92 20.74 -7.33
C GLY A 402 21.56 19.36 -7.45
N GLU A 403 20.78 18.29 -7.26
CA GLU A 403 21.20 16.90 -7.41
C GLU A 403 21.24 16.47 -8.88
N LYS A 404 21.91 15.35 -9.13
CA LYS A 404 22.10 14.78 -10.46
C LYS A 404 20.81 14.12 -10.96
N ILE A 405 20.32 14.59 -12.10
CA ILE A 405 19.21 13.99 -12.85
C ILE A 405 19.70 13.49 -14.22
N ILE A 406 18.91 12.66 -14.89
CA ILE A 406 19.22 12.15 -16.22
C ILE A 406 19.30 13.30 -17.23
N LYS A 407 20.35 13.29 -18.05
CA LYS A 407 20.55 14.30 -19.10
C LYS A 407 19.42 14.24 -20.14
N GLY A 408 18.94 15.41 -20.57
CA GLY A 408 17.85 15.54 -21.54
C GLY A 408 16.45 15.64 -20.93
N TRP A 409 16.25 15.27 -19.66
CA TRP A 409 14.96 15.44 -18.96
C TRP A 409 14.49 16.91 -18.93
N PRO A 410 15.33 17.91 -18.59
CA PRO A 410 14.92 19.32 -18.63
C PRO A 410 14.65 19.86 -20.04
N ASP A 411 15.28 19.29 -21.07
CA ASP A 411 15.00 19.70 -22.45
C ASP A 411 13.60 19.27 -22.86
N ILE A 412 13.21 18.03 -22.54
CA ILE A 412 11.85 17.53 -22.77
C ILE A 412 10.83 18.36 -22.00
N ARG A 413 11.12 18.72 -20.74
CA ARG A 413 10.27 19.60 -19.94
C ARG A 413 10.01 20.94 -20.65
N ARG A 414 11.05 21.56 -21.19
CA ARG A 414 10.95 22.83 -21.93
C ARG A 414 10.13 22.67 -23.20
N GLU A 415 10.39 21.64 -23.99
CA GLU A 415 9.66 21.35 -25.23
C GLU A 415 8.15 21.09 -24.96
N LEU A 416 7.81 20.38 -23.89
CA LEU A 416 6.41 20.22 -23.46
C LEU A 416 5.76 21.54 -23.05
N GLY A 417 6.55 22.47 -22.49
CA GLY A 417 6.10 23.81 -22.16
C GLY A 417 5.62 24.61 -23.38
N GLU A 418 6.24 24.38 -24.53
CA GLU A 418 5.91 25.04 -25.81
C GLU A 418 4.64 24.46 -26.45
N MET A 419 4.29 23.20 -26.16
CA MET A 419 3.13 22.49 -26.73
C MET A 419 1.84 22.63 -25.90
N ARG A 420 1.79 23.54 -24.92
CA ARG A 420 0.67 23.61 -23.96
C ARG A 420 -0.68 23.94 -24.57
N GLU A 421 -0.72 24.67 -25.68
CA GLU A 421 -1.97 24.98 -26.38
C GLU A 421 -2.69 23.70 -26.86
N GLU A 422 -1.97 22.60 -27.03
CA GLU A 422 -2.52 21.30 -27.40
C GLU A 422 -3.30 20.64 -26.25
N ARG A 423 -3.15 21.13 -25.00
CA ARG A 423 -3.74 20.64 -23.73
C ARG A 423 -3.35 19.22 -23.32
N ARG A 424 -3.15 18.32 -24.28
CA ARG A 424 -2.67 16.95 -24.10
C ARG A 424 -1.91 16.48 -25.34
N ILE A 425 -1.05 15.49 -25.16
CA ILE A 425 -0.41 14.75 -26.25
C ILE A 425 -0.61 13.25 -26.05
N SER A 426 -0.59 12.48 -27.13
CA SER A 426 -0.65 11.02 -27.03
C SER A 426 0.66 10.44 -26.50
N TRP A 427 0.62 9.24 -25.90
CA TRP A 427 1.80 8.49 -25.48
C TRP A 427 2.80 8.27 -26.62
N LYS A 428 2.28 8.09 -27.85
CA LYS A 428 3.10 7.96 -29.06
C LYS A 428 3.83 9.25 -29.41
N GLU A 429 3.17 10.40 -29.30
CA GLU A 429 3.78 11.72 -29.53
C GLU A 429 4.82 12.03 -28.46
N PHE A 430 4.51 11.73 -27.19
CA PHE A 430 5.49 11.81 -26.11
C PHE A 430 6.73 10.95 -26.38
N GLY A 431 6.55 9.73 -26.91
CA GLY A 431 7.66 8.88 -27.34
C GLY A 431 8.52 9.48 -28.46
N LYS A 432 7.91 10.21 -29.42
CA LYS A 432 8.66 10.91 -30.48
C LYS A 432 9.47 12.08 -29.93
N LEU A 433 8.99 12.74 -28.88
CA LEU A 433 9.72 13.80 -28.17
C LEU A 433 10.92 13.24 -27.40
N CYS A 434 10.74 12.06 -26.80
CA CYS A 434 11.78 11.39 -26.01
C CYS A 434 12.90 10.78 -26.86
N ALA A 435 12.58 10.22 -28.03
CA ALA A 435 13.51 9.46 -28.85
C ALA A 435 14.79 10.22 -29.27
N PRO A 436 14.73 11.51 -29.70
CA PRO A 436 15.93 12.30 -30.02
C PRO A 436 16.90 12.49 -28.84
N LYS A 437 16.42 12.37 -27.59
CA LYS A 437 17.25 12.45 -26.39
C LYS A 437 17.78 11.09 -25.92
N GLY A 438 17.58 10.04 -26.72
CA GLY A 438 17.99 8.67 -26.38
C GLY A 438 17.08 7.97 -25.37
N ILE A 439 15.88 8.51 -25.10
CA ILE A 439 14.88 7.93 -24.19
C ILE A 439 13.88 7.16 -25.06
N VAL A 440 14.11 5.87 -25.22
CA VAL A 440 13.33 5.01 -26.15
C VAL A 440 12.50 3.96 -25.41
N GLU A 441 13.07 3.37 -24.37
CA GLU A 441 12.42 2.32 -23.58
C GLU A 441 11.19 2.84 -22.83
N GLU A 442 10.15 2.00 -22.70
CA GLU A 442 8.89 2.37 -22.05
C GLU A 442 9.11 2.74 -20.59
N GLU A 443 9.94 1.98 -19.89
CA GLU A 443 10.26 2.22 -18.49
C GLU A 443 10.96 3.58 -18.30
N SER A 444 11.89 3.97 -19.18
CA SER A 444 12.53 5.29 -19.13
C SER A 444 11.53 6.42 -19.29
N LYS A 445 10.56 6.26 -20.20
CA LYS A 445 9.51 7.26 -20.45
C LYS A 445 8.59 7.40 -19.23
N LEU A 446 8.23 6.30 -18.58
CA LEU A 446 7.43 6.33 -17.35
C LEU A 446 8.19 6.98 -16.18
N LEU A 447 9.49 6.72 -16.04
CA LEU A 447 10.32 7.43 -15.05
C LEU A 447 10.28 8.95 -15.29
N LEU A 448 10.40 9.38 -16.55
CA LEU A 448 10.34 10.78 -16.92
C LEU A 448 8.96 11.40 -16.65
N THR A 449 7.85 10.74 -17.01
CA THR A 449 6.52 11.32 -16.76
C THR A 449 6.24 11.51 -15.28
N ARG A 450 6.65 10.56 -14.43
CA ARG A 450 6.54 10.68 -12.97
C ARG A 450 7.34 11.86 -12.42
N TYR A 451 8.57 12.05 -12.91
CA TYR A 451 9.39 13.20 -12.54
C TYR A 451 8.75 14.53 -12.96
N LEU A 452 8.22 14.62 -14.18
CA LEU A 452 7.51 15.80 -14.67
C LEU A 452 6.21 16.06 -13.88
N ALA A 453 5.48 15.01 -13.52
CA ALA A 453 4.28 15.10 -12.68
C ALA A 453 4.61 15.63 -11.27
N ARG A 454 5.75 15.22 -10.67
CA ARG A 454 6.26 15.76 -9.41
C ARG A 454 6.56 17.27 -9.51
N LEU A 455 7.08 17.74 -10.64
CA LEU A 455 7.29 19.18 -10.88
C LEU A 455 5.99 19.94 -11.17
N GLY A 456 4.93 19.24 -11.56
CA GLY A 456 3.62 19.82 -11.83
C GLY A 456 3.49 20.31 -13.27
N GLU A 457 4.33 19.75 -14.13
CA GLU A 457 4.39 20.11 -15.53
C GLU A 457 3.29 19.41 -16.32
N ILE A 458 3.00 18.15 -15.94
CA ILE A 458 2.03 17.27 -16.57
C ILE A 458 1.20 16.51 -15.54
N LEU A 459 0.10 15.92 -16.00
CA LEU A 459 -0.64 14.87 -15.31
C LEU A 459 -0.70 13.64 -16.23
N HIS A 460 -0.24 12.49 -15.74
CA HIS A 460 -0.22 11.23 -16.50
C HIS A 460 -0.55 10.07 -15.58
N TYR A 461 -1.34 9.12 -16.08
CA TYR A 461 -1.75 7.93 -15.34
C TYR A 461 -1.13 6.71 -16.01
N GLU A 462 -0.45 5.88 -15.24
CA GLU A 462 0.32 4.76 -15.78
C GLU A 462 -0.54 3.53 -16.08
N HIS A 463 -1.82 3.59 -15.73
CA HIS A 463 -2.78 2.51 -15.87
C HIS A 463 -4.09 3.06 -16.45
N GLY A 464 -4.80 2.21 -17.21
CA GLY A 464 -6.13 2.52 -17.73
C GLY A 464 -6.12 3.14 -19.12
N GLY A 465 -6.44 2.34 -20.15
CA GLY A 465 -6.62 2.69 -21.56
C GLY A 465 -6.37 4.15 -21.96
N LEU A 466 -7.43 4.96 -22.06
CA LEU A 466 -7.31 6.35 -22.52
C LEU A 466 -6.50 7.23 -21.57
N LEU A 467 -6.49 6.97 -20.26
CA LEU A 467 -5.69 7.75 -19.31
C LEU A 467 -4.18 7.53 -19.54
N PHE A 468 -3.78 6.29 -19.83
CA PHE A 468 -2.39 5.96 -20.16
C PHE A 468 -1.94 6.58 -21.48
N ASP A 469 -2.81 6.49 -22.50
CA ASP A 469 -2.50 6.99 -23.84
C ASP A 469 -2.44 8.52 -23.92
N ASN A 470 -2.82 9.26 -22.87
CA ASN A 470 -2.88 10.72 -22.88
C ASN A 470 -2.05 11.34 -21.76
N VAL A 471 -1.01 12.07 -22.15
CA VAL A 471 -0.22 12.93 -21.25
C VAL A 471 -0.86 14.31 -21.23
N LEU A 472 -1.43 14.71 -20.10
CA LEU A 472 -2.12 15.99 -19.94
C LEU A 472 -1.10 17.09 -19.63
N LEU A 473 -1.09 18.14 -20.44
CA LEU A 473 -0.18 19.29 -20.33
C LEU A 473 -0.85 20.50 -19.66
N ASP A 474 -2.17 20.57 -19.74
CA ASP A 474 -2.98 21.64 -19.16
C ASP A 474 -3.84 21.12 -18.00
N ILE A 475 -3.42 21.43 -16.79
CA ILE A 475 -4.07 21.03 -15.54
C ILE A 475 -5.25 21.95 -15.20
N ASP A 476 -5.21 23.22 -15.61
CA ASP A 476 -6.32 24.15 -15.38
C ASP A 476 -7.57 23.67 -16.14
N TRP A 477 -7.36 23.19 -17.36
CA TRP A 477 -8.39 22.55 -18.17
C TRP A 477 -9.04 21.33 -17.48
N VAL A 478 -8.23 20.48 -16.82
CA VAL A 478 -8.72 19.36 -16.02
C VAL A 478 -9.56 19.86 -14.84
N THR A 479 -9.08 20.86 -14.11
CA THR A 479 -9.80 21.38 -12.93
C THR A 479 -11.12 22.03 -13.31
N THR A 480 -11.17 22.74 -14.44
CA THR A 480 -12.39 23.34 -14.99
C THR A 480 -13.45 22.26 -15.27
N ALA A 481 -13.04 21.11 -15.79
CA ALA A 481 -13.96 19.99 -16.02
C ALA A 481 -14.52 19.43 -14.70
N VAL A 482 -13.67 19.31 -13.67
CA VAL A 482 -14.10 18.85 -12.34
C VAL A 482 -15.07 19.84 -11.69
N TYR A 483 -14.76 21.13 -11.72
CA TYR A 483 -15.61 22.17 -11.12
C TYR A 483 -16.95 22.31 -11.81
N GLY A 484 -17.02 22.04 -13.12
CA GLY A 484 -18.28 21.99 -13.85
C GLY A 484 -19.33 21.05 -13.21
N ILE A 485 -18.91 19.96 -12.57
CA ILE A 485 -19.84 19.04 -11.89
C ILE A 485 -20.39 19.66 -10.61
N THR A 486 -19.51 20.21 -9.77
CA THR A 486 -19.87 20.70 -8.44
C THR A 486 -20.59 22.04 -8.47
N GLU A 487 -20.41 22.85 -9.52
CA GLU A 487 -20.98 24.19 -9.64
C GLU A 487 -22.25 24.25 -10.51
N SER A 488 -22.57 23.17 -11.24
CA SER A 488 -23.75 23.15 -12.08
C SER A 488 -25.04 23.08 -11.25
N GLN A 489 -25.85 24.14 -11.31
CA GLN A 489 -27.13 24.21 -10.60
C GLN A 489 -28.09 23.07 -10.99
N ASP A 490 -28.06 22.62 -12.25
CA ASP A 490 -28.90 21.52 -12.72
C ASP A 490 -28.51 20.20 -12.04
N ILE A 491 -27.21 19.94 -11.89
CA ILE A 491 -26.68 18.74 -11.24
C ILE A 491 -26.92 18.79 -9.72
N ILE A 492 -26.73 19.96 -9.11
CA ILE A 492 -27.04 20.19 -7.69
C ILE A 492 -28.52 19.91 -7.41
N ASN A 493 -29.43 20.46 -8.24
CA ASN A 493 -30.87 20.26 -8.08
C ASN A 493 -31.28 18.78 -8.23
N ARG A 494 -30.52 18.01 -9.02
CA ARG A 494 -30.68 16.56 -9.20
C ARG A 494 -29.92 15.71 -8.18
N LYS A 495 -29.40 16.32 -7.10
CA LYS A 495 -28.67 15.64 -6.02
C LYS A 495 -27.48 14.83 -6.54
N GLY A 496 -26.74 15.40 -7.49
CA GLY A 496 -25.54 14.79 -8.05
C GLY A 496 -25.76 13.78 -9.18
N ARG A 497 -27.00 13.58 -9.66
CA ARG A 497 -27.27 12.77 -10.87
C ARG A 497 -27.15 13.61 -12.14
N PHE A 498 -26.45 13.07 -13.14
CA PHE A 498 -26.31 13.70 -14.45
C PHE A 498 -26.08 12.69 -15.57
N THR A 499 -26.45 13.03 -16.80
CA THR A 499 -26.13 12.23 -17.99
C THR A 499 -24.85 12.69 -18.67
N ARG A 500 -24.36 11.90 -19.63
CA ARG A 500 -23.21 12.26 -20.47
C ARG A 500 -23.48 13.55 -21.24
N GLU A 501 -24.68 13.73 -21.78
CA GLU A 501 -25.06 14.89 -22.59
C GLU A 501 -25.11 16.18 -21.74
N GLU A 502 -25.61 16.08 -20.51
CA GLU A 502 -25.72 17.20 -19.58
C GLU A 502 -24.34 17.72 -19.18
N ILE A 503 -23.43 16.82 -18.77
CA ILE A 503 -22.09 17.25 -18.35
C ILE A 503 -21.25 17.76 -19.52
N VAL A 504 -21.41 17.17 -20.70
CA VAL A 504 -20.78 17.69 -21.94
C VAL A 504 -21.26 19.11 -22.24
N SER A 505 -22.55 19.41 -22.04
CA SER A 505 -23.07 20.78 -22.23
C SER A 505 -22.45 21.77 -21.25
N VAL A 506 -22.27 21.39 -19.99
CA VAL A 506 -21.59 22.21 -18.98
C VAL A 506 -20.13 22.46 -19.38
N TRP A 507 -19.43 21.41 -19.79
CA TRP A 507 -18.04 21.48 -20.24
C TRP A 507 -17.85 22.35 -21.48
N GLN A 508 -18.75 22.27 -22.46
CA GLN A 508 -18.72 23.14 -23.64
C GLN A 508 -18.88 24.62 -23.26
N LYS A 509 -19.77 24.94 -22.30
CA LYS A 509 -19.92 26.30 -21.78
C LYS A 509 -18.66 26.80 -21.06
N ASN A 510 -17.93 25.89 -20.42
CA ASN A 510 -16.72 26.18 -19.65
C ASN A 510 -15.42 26.00 -20.48
N GLY A 511 -15.48 25.98 -21.81
CA GLY A 511 -14.28 25.98 -22.67
C GLY A 511 -13.65 24.61 -22.97
N VAL A 512 -14.33 23.52 -22.64
CA VAL A 512 -13.97 22.13 -23.00
C VAL A 512 -14.84 21.67 -24.19
N THR A 513 -14.53 22.20 -25.37
CA THR A 513 -15.41 22.11 -26.54
C THR A 513 -15.20 20.87 -27.40
N ASP A 514 -13.97 20.36 -27.49
CA ASP A 514 -13.61 19.23 -28.35
C ASP A 514 -14.20 17.88 -27.84
N PRO A 515 -15.06 17.21 -28.63
CA PRO A 515 -15.64 15.90 -28.29
C PRO A 515 -14.62 14.79 -28.00
N SER A 516 -13.42 14.85 -28.60
CA SER A 516 -12.39 13.84 -28.39
C SER A 516 -11.91 13.77 -26.93
N ASN A 517 -12.16 14.83 -26.16
CA ASN A 517 -11.70 15.00 -24.80
C ASN A 517 -12.75 14.65 -23.74
N HIS A 518 -14.03 14.58 -24.10
CA HIS A 518 -15.10 14.37 -23.11
C HIS A 518 -15.01 13.00 -22.45
N GLU A 519 -14.62 11.97 -23.21
CA GLU A 519 -14.45 10.62 -22.64
C GLU A 519 -13.24 10.56 -21.69
N LEU A 520 -12.15 11.22 -22.06
CA LEU A 520 -10.97 11.35 -21.20
C LEU A 520 -11.33 12.05 -19.88
N MET A 521 -12.08 13.15 -19.93
CA MET A 521 -12.55 13.87 -18.75
C MET A 521 -13.46 13.02 -17.87
N LEU A 522 -14.38 12.25 -18.46
CA LEU A 522 -15.21 11.32 -17.71
C LEU A 522 -14.39 10.24 -17.00
N GLN A 523 -13.35 9.70 -17.65
CA GLN A 523 -12.46 8.72 -17.00
C GLN A 523 -11.66 9.32 -15.85
N LEU A 524 -11.20 10.56 -15.98
CA LEU A 524 -10.48 11.27 -14.90
C LEU A 524 -11.32 11.43 -13.63
N LEU A 525 -12.63 11.53 -13.76
CA LEU A 525 -13.54 11.71 -12.63
C LEU A 525 -13.88 10.39 -11.90
N GLN A 526 -13.57 9.24 -12.52
CA GLN A 526 -13.97 7.93 -12.05
C GLN A 526 -12.85 7.22 -11.26
N MET A 527 -13.03 5.92 -11.00
CA MET A 527 -12.25 5.13 -10.04
C MET A 527 -10.73 5.08 -10.27
N ASP A 528 -10.30 5.22 -11.53
CA ASP A 528 -8.88 5.09 -11.88
C ASP A 528 -8.08 6.37 -11.60
N ALA A 529 -8.75 7.48 -11.35
CA ALA A 529 -8.14 8.80 -11.17
C ALA A 529 -8.65 9.53 -9.92
N PHE A 530 -9.66 10.41 -10.04
CA PHE A 530 -10.11 11.25 -8.93
C PHE A 530 -11.17 10.62 -8.03
N GLU A 531 -11.79 9.49 -8.39
CA GLU A 531 -12.81 8.82 -7.54
C GLU A 531 -13.93 9.79 -7.08
N LEU A 532 -14.40 10.66 -7.98
CA LEU A 532 -15.43 11.68 -7.70
C LEU A 532 -16.83 11.23 -8.12
N CYS A 533 -16.94 10.39 -9.15
CA CYS A 533 -18.21 9.86 -9.61
C CYS A 533 -18.09 8.41 -10.11
N TRP A 534 -19.24 7.77 -10.33
CA TRP A 534 -19.33 6.48 -11.01
C TRP A 534 -20.50 6.46 -11.98
N LYS A 535 -20.45 5.53 -12.93
CA LYS A 535 -21.53 5.27 -13.89
C LYS A 535 -22.46 4.18 -13.35
N THR A 536 -23.77 4.43 -13.41
CA THR A 536 -24.81 3.47 -13.04
C THR A 536 -25.16 2.51 -14.16
N GLU A 537 -25.87 1.43 -13.82
CA GLU A 537 -26.44 0.49 -14.81
C GLU A 537 -27.42 1.18 -15.77
N ALA A 538 -28.13 2.22 -15.31
CA ALA A 538 -29.02 3.03 -16.14
C ALA A 538 -28.29 3.94 -17.14
N GLY A 539 -26.95 4.04 -17.06
CA GLY A 539 -26.11 4.87 -17.92
C GLY A 539 -25.92 6.30 -17.45
N GLU A 540 -26.54 6.69 -16.33
CA GLU A 540 -26.34 7.98 -15.64
C GLU A 540 -25.11 7.94 -14.73
N TYR A 541 -24.61 9.10 -14.33
CA TYR A 541 -23.52 9.26 -13.38
C TYR A 541 -24.00 9.82 -12.04
N LEU A 542 -23.35 9.42 -10.95
CA LEU A 542 -23.59 9.95 -9.60
C LEU A 542 -22.30 10.45 -8.95
N THR A 543 -22.38 11.56 -8.23
CA THR A 543 -21.30 12.11 -7.39
C THR A 543 -21.72 12.21 -5.91
N PRO A 544 -20.98 11.61 -4.95
CA PRO A 544 -21.33 11.66 -3.53
C PRO A 544 -21.32 13.07 -2.94
N THR A 545 -20.54 13.98 -3.51
CA THR A 545 -20.35 15.33 -2.97
C THR A 545 -21.65 16.15 -2.97
N LEU A 546 -22.59 15.80 -3.85
CA LEU A 546 -23.87 16.49 -4.03
C LEU A 546 -25.08 15.69 -3.53
N PHE A 547 -24.85 14.65 -2.72
CA PHE A 547 -25.94 13.90 -2.09
C PHE A 547 -26.72 14.74 -1.08
N SER A 548 -27.84 14.20 -0.59
CA SER A 548 -28.57 14.87 0.50
C SER A 548 -27.69 14.93 1.76
N ALA A 549 -27.82 16.00 2.53
CA ALA A 549 -27.12 16.13 3.81
C ALA A 549 -27.64 15.15 4.88
N HIS A 550 -28.91 14.73 4.78
CA HIS A 550 -29.58 13.92 5.79
C HIS A 550 -29.58 12.44 5.42
N GLU A 551 -29.40 11.59 6.43
CA GLU A 551 -29.55 10.14 6.32
C GLU A 551 -30.98 9.76 5.92
N PRO A 552 -31.18 8.90 4.90
CA PRO A 552 -32.51 8.44 4.50
C PRO A 552 -33.11 7.51 5.56
N ALA A 553 -34.44 7.44 5.60
CA ALA A 553 -35.14 6.55 6.52
C ALA A 553 -34.83 5.08 6.20
N ALA A 554 -34.17 4.38 7.12
CA ALA A 554 -33.76 3.00 6.99
C ALA A 554 -34.07 2.20 8.28
N PRO A 555 -34.27 0.87 8.19
CA PRO A 555 -34.28 0.01 9.38
C PRO A 555 -33.00 0.21 10.20
N SER A 556 -33.13 0.30 11.52
CA SER A 556 -31.98 0.41 12.41
C SER A 556 -31.10 -0.83 12.31
N VAL A 557 -29.85 -0.62 11.91
CA VAL A 557 -28.84 -1.69 11.87
C VAL A 557 -28.32 -1.87 13.30
N ARG A 558 -28.32 -3.11 13.80
CA ARG A 558 -27.81 -3.38 15.15
C ARG A 558 -26.27 -3.34 15.15
N PRO A 559 -25.62 -2.75 16.17
CA PRO A 559 -24.15 -2.64 16.27
C PRO A 559 -23.46 -3.97 16.65
N ASP A 560 -24.05 -5.12 16.31
CA ASP A 560 -23.59 -6.45 16.74
C ASP A 560 -22.22 -6.82 16.16
N LEU A 561 -21.91 -6.34 14.95
CA LEU A 561 -20.62 -6.48 14.28
C LEU A 561 -20.26 -5.13 13.66
N GLY A 562 -19.08 -4.61 13.96
CA GLY A 562 -18.69 -3.31 13.44
C GLY A 562 -17.32 -2.85 13.92
N VAL A 563 -16.89 -1.70 13.41
CA VAL A 563 -15.65 -1.05 13.79
C VAL A 563 -15.82 0.46 13.67
N ARG A 564 -15.22 1.20 14.60
CA ARG A 564 -15.06 2.66 14.51
C ARG A 564 -13.60 2.98 14.24
N PHE A 565 -13.38 3.89 13.30
CA PHE A 565 -12.08 4.48 13.03
C PHE A 565 -12.08 5.90 13.61
N HIS A 566 -11.21 6.14 14.58
CA HIS A 566 -11.02 7.42 15.23
C HIS A 566 -9.80 8.11 14.63
N TYR A 567 -10.00 9.21 13.92
CA TYR A 567 -8.96 9.92 13.21
C TYR A 567 -8.44 11.12 14.00
N ASP A 568 -7.14 11.38 13.92
CA ASP A 568 -6.57 12.64 14.37
C ASP A 568 -7.02 13.82 13.51
N TYR A 569 -7.39 13.55 12.26
CA TYR A 569 -7.98 14.48 11.31
C TYR A 569 -8.72 13.66 10.26
N LEU A 570 -10.01 13.96 10.05
CA LEU A 570 -10.84 13.29 9.04
C LEU A 570 -10.91 14.17 7.77
N PRO A 571 -10.26 13.77 6.66
CA PRO A 571 -10.33 14.54 5.41
C PRO A 571 -11.75 14.57 4.85
N LYS A 572 -12.21 15.74 4.38
CA LYS A 572 -13.58 15.96 3.86
C LYS A 572 -13.94 15.06 2.66
N GLY A 573 -12.96 14.46 1.98
CA GLY A 573 -13.17 13.58 0.82
C GLY A 573 -13.07 12.09 1.02
N LEU A 574 -12.61 11.67 2.19
CA LEU A 574 -12.33 10.27 2.44
C LEU A 574 -13.60 9.41 2.31
N LEU A 575 -14.72 9.86 2.90
CA LEU A 575 -15.97 9.12 2.82
C LEU A 575 -16.58 9.13 1.41
N GLY A 576 -16.46 10.24 0.68
CA GLY A 576 -16.91 10.32 -0.71
C GLY A 576 -16.18 9.31 -1.61
N GLN A 577 -14.84 9.24 -1.51
CA GLN A 577 -14.04 8.24 -2.21
C GLN A 577 -14.47 6.82 -1.83
N LEU A 578 -14.71 6.56 -0.54
CA LEU A 578 -15.18 5.27 -0.07
C LEU A 578 -16.53 4.88 -0.69
N ILE A 579 -17.48 5.83 -0.76
CA ILE A 579 -18.78 5.61 -1.41
C ILE A 579 -18.61 5.26 -2.89
N VAL A 580 -17.75 5.98 -3.63
CA VAL A 580 -17.46 5.67 -5.04
C VAL A 580 -16.89 4.26 -5.19
N ARG A 581 -15.97 3.84 -4.31
CA ARG A 581 -15.39 2.49 -4.36
C ARG A 581 -16.37 1.38 -3.99
N LEU A 582 -17.28 1.67 -3.07
CA LEU A 582 -18.33 0.74 -2.63
C LEU A 582 -19.60 0.79 -3.49
N HIS A 583 -19.60 1.57 -4.57
CA HIS A 583 -20.77 1.75 -5.44
C HIS A 583 -21.45 0.44 -5.92
N PRO A 584 -20.73 -0.68 -6.19
CA PRO A 584 -21.37 -1.92 -6.65
C PRO A 584 -22.25 -2.59 -5.59
N HIS A 585 -22.14 -2.17 -4.34
CA HIS A 585 -22.85 -2.75 -3.20
C HIS A 585 -23.88 -1.79 -2.60
N LEU A 586 -24.11 -0.62 -3.20
CA LEU A 586 -25.06 0.37 -2.67
C LEU A 586 -26.47 -0.19 -2.64
N GLU A 587 -27.14 0.04 -1.52
CA GLU A 587 -28.58 -0.10 -1.46
C GLU A 587 -29.24 1.09 -2.18
N ALA A 588 -30.17 0.80 -3.09
CA ALA A 588 -30.80 1.80 -3.93
C ALA A 588 -31.38 2.96 -3.10
N ASP A 589 -31.00 4.19 -3.44
CA ASP A 589 -31.41 5.45 -2.79
C ASP A 589 -31.12 5.57 -1.27
N HIS A 590 -30.31 4.67 -0.69
CA HIS A 590 -29.94 4.70 0.73
C HIS A 590 -28.51 5.21 0.94
N TYR A 591 -28.25 6.43 0.51
CA TYR A 591 -26.96 7.11 0.64
C TYR A 591 -27.15 8.62 0.85
N TRP A 592 -26.18 9.25 1.51
CA TRP A 592 -26.16 10.68 1.83
C TRP A 592 -24.72 11.19 1.89
N GLN A 593 -24.50 12.49 2.08
CA GLN A 593 -23.14 13.07 2.08
C GLN A 593 -22.22 12.47 3.15
N GLU A 594 -22.78 12.04 4.28
CA GLU A 594 -22.06 11.57 5.45
C GLU A 594 -22.23 10.06 5.68
N GLY A 595 -22.70 9.30 4.68
CA GLY A 595 -22.79 7.85 4.80
C GLY A 595 -23.59 7.11 3.73
N VAL A 596 -23.64 5.80 3.88
CA VAL A 596 -24.14 4.85 2.88
C VAL A 596 -24.62 3.55 3.51
N TYR A 597 -25.67 2.98 2.92
CA TYR A 597 -26.08 1.59 3.15
C TYR A 597 -25.61 0.68 2.02
N LEU A 598 -25.13 -0.49 2.39
CA LEU A 598 -24.61 -1.51 1.47
C LEU A 598 -25.36 -2.82 1.66
N VAL A 599 -25.58 -3.56 0.57
CA VAL A 599 -26.18 -4.89 0.58
C VAL A 599 -25.30 -5.87 -0.20
N ARG A 600 -24.97 -6.99 0.43
CA ARG A 600 -24.22 -8.08 -0.22
C ARG A 600 -24.60 -9.44 0.38
N GLU A 601 -25.01 -10.38 -0.48
CA GLU A 601 -25.28 -11.78 -0.11
C GLU A 601 -26.23 -11.97 1.10
N GLY A 602 -27.22 -11.08 1.23
CA GLY A 602 -28.20 -11.08 2.32
C GLY A 602 -27.71 -10.44 3.63
N CYS A 603 -26.51 -9.86 3.64
CA CYS A 603 -26.02 -8.99 4.71
C CYS A 603 -26.18 -7.52 4.31
N ARG A 604 -26.31 -6.66 5.31
CA ARG A 604 -26.45 -5.22 5.13
C ARG A 604 -25.41 -4.49 5.99
N ALA A 605 -24.82 -3.43 5.48
CA ALA A 605 -23.89 -2.60 6.25
C ALA A 605 -24.31 -1.14 6.20
N ARG A 606 -24.06 -0.41 7.29
CA ARG A 606 -24.15 1.05 7.38
C ARG A 606 -22.75 1.59 7.62
N VAL A 607 -22.28 2.42 6.70
CA VAL A 607 -21.00 3.12 6.81
C VAL A 607 -21.31 4.61 6.90
N SER A 608 -20.94 5.26 8.00
CA SER A 608 -21.36 6.64 8.23
C SER A 608 -20.45 7.40 9.18
N ARG A 609 -20.56 8.72 9.14
CA ARG A 609 -20.08 9.59 10.20
C ARG A 609 -21.23 9.86 11.20
N PRO A 610 -21.11 9.42 12.46
CA PRO A 610 -22.18 9.63 13.45
C PRO A 610 -22.36 11.12 13.80
N LEU A 611 -23.62 11.54 13.97
CA LEU A 611 -24.01 12.87 14.44
C LEU A 611 -24.29 12.78 15.95
N ALA A 612 -23.36 13.21 16.81
CA ALA A 612 -23.63 13.41 18.24
C ALA A 612 -22.90 14.63 18.80
N ASP A 613 -23.55 15.24 19.79
CA ASP A 613 -23.41 16.63 20.24
C ASP A 613 -22.05 16.98 20.87
N LYS A 614 -21.49 18.10 20.37
CA LYS A 614 -20.53 19.04 20.99
C LYS A 614 -19.04 18.99 20.69
N ASP A 615 -18.48 17.97 20.04
CA ASP A 615 -17.07 18.03 19.60
C ASP A 615 -16.81 17.24 18.32
N GLY A 616 -17.41 17.69 17.21
CA GLY A 616 -17.02 17.41 15.82
C GLY A 616 -16.22 16.11 15.57
N GLU A 617 -16.77 14.97 15.96
CA GLU A 617 -16.01 13.73 16.02
C GLU A 617 -15.43 13.38 14.64
N ARG A 618 -14.15 13.02 14.65
CA ARG A 618 -13.36 12.62 13.50
C ARG A 618 -13.47 11.09 13.37
N ILE A 619 -14.69 10.58 13.22
CA ILE A 619 -14.98 9.15 13.27
C ILE A 619 -15.64 8.67 11.97
N ILE A 620 -15.25 7.49 11.50
CA ILE A 620 -16.04 6.69 10.56
C ILE A 620 -16.48 5.41 11.27
N GLU A 621 -17.79 5.18 11.28
CA GLU A 621 -18.40 4.00 11.87
C GLU A 621 -18.89 3.06 10.76
N ILE A 622 -18.53 1.79 10.89
CA ILE A 622 -18.99 0.69 10.03
C ILE A 622 -19.74 -0.28 10.91
N ILE A 623 -21.02 -0.50 10.62
CA ILE A 623 -21.87 -1.49 11.29
C ILE A 623 -22.38 -2.47 10.24
N VAL A 624 -22.32 -3.77 10.54
CA VAL A 624 -22.77 -4.84 9.64
C VAL A 624 -23.80 -5.73 10.33
N GLU A 625 -24.92 -5.95 9.66
CA GLU A 625 -25.97 -6.89 10.02
C GLU A 625 -25.98 -8.08 9.06
N GLY A 626 -26.23 -9.26 9.62
CA GLY A 626 -26.29 -10.52 8.89
C GLY A 626 -25.72 -11.68 9.71
N SER A 627 -25.65 -12.84 9.08
CA SER A 627 -25.12 -14.06 9.70
C SER A 627 -23.69 -14.38 9.25
N ALA A 628 -22.95 -15.05 10.12
CA ALA A 628 -21.66 -15.63 9.78
C ALA A 628 -21.80 -16.69 8.67
N PRO A 629 -20.83 -16.81 7.75
CA PRO A 629 -19.58 -16.02 7.65
C PRO A 629 -19.72 -14.74 6.79
N ARG A 630 -20.88 -14.50 6.18
CA ARG A 630 -21.05 -13.48 5.14
C ARG A 630 -20.92 -12.05 5.65
N HIS A 631 -21.37 -11.79 6.87
CA HIS A 631 -21.22 -10.46 7.49
C HIS A 631 -19.74 -10.07 7.72
N TYR A 632 -18.84 -11.04 7.94
CA TYR A 632 -17.40 -10.81 8.07
C TYR A 632 -16.77 -10.48 6.73
N ALA A 633 -17.25 -11.12 5.65
CA ALA A 633 -16.80 -10.82 4.30
C ALA A 633 -17.19 -9.39 3.89
N LEU A 634 -18.41 -8.95 4.21
CA LEU A 634 -18.85 -7.57 3.95
C LEU A 634 -18.05 -6.56 4.79
N LEU A 635 -17.87 -6.80 6.09
CA LEU A 635 -17.02 -5.95 6.94
C LEU A 635 -15.59 -5.86 6.40
N SER A 636 -14.99 -7.01 6.07
CA SER A 636 -13.63 -7.07 5.52
C SER A 636 -13.51 -6.27 4.23
N LEU A 637 -14.48 -6.37 3.31
CA LEU A 637 -14.50 -5.58 2.08
C LEU A 637 -14.49 -4.08 2.38
N VAL A 638 -15.39 -3.59 3.25
CA VAL A 638 -15.46 -2.16 3.57
C VAL A 638 -14.17 -1.68 4.20
N VAL A 639 -13.60 -2.45 5.13
CA VAL A 639 -12.33 -2.10 5.78
C VAL A 639 -11.17 -2.11 4.79
N GLN A 640 -11.11 -3.07 3.86
CA GLN A 640 -10.06 -3.14 2.83
C GLN A 640 -10.12 -1.94 1.87
N GLU A 641 -11.31 -1.51 1.45
CA GLU A 641 -11.44 -0.34 0.58
C GLU A 641 -11.04 0.95 1.33
N LEU A 642 -11.43 1.08 2.60
CA LEU A 642 -11.03 2.20 3.44
C LEU A 642 -9.51 2.24 3.67
N GLU A 643 -8.88 1.11 3.99
CA GLU A 643 -7.43 1.00 4.13
C GLU A 643 -6.68 1.22 2.80
N THR A 644 -7.33 0.91 1.66
CA THR A 644 -6.78 1.23 0.33
C THR A 644 -6.77 2.74 0.09
N ILE A 645 -7.83 3.45 0.47
CA ILE A 645 -7.87 4.93 0.43
C ILE A 645 -6.81 5.52 1.36
N HIS A 646 -6.65 4.98 2.58
CA HIS A 646 -5.58 5.41 3.49
C HIS A 646 -4.20 5.26 2.85
N ARG A 647 -3.92 4.16 2.14
CA ARG A 647 -2.60 3.98 1.50
C ARG A 647 -2.42 4.83 0.25
N ARG A 648 -3.45 4.95 -0.59
CA ARG A 648 -3.37 5.60 -1.92
C ARG A 648 -3.51 7.12 -1.84
N SER A 649 -4.52 7.60 -1.12
CA SER A 649 -4.91 9.02 -1.09
C SER A 649 -4.35 9.75 0.13
N PHE A 650 -4.22 9.06 1.27
CA PHE A 650 -3.81 9.68 2.54
C PHE A 650 -2.76 8.86 3.30
N PRO A 651 -1.57 8.57 2.70
CA PRO A 651 -0.60 7.58 3.20
C PRO A 651 -0.10 7.80 4.64
N ARG A 652 -0.40 8.95 5.25
CA ARG A 652 0.04 9.36 6.59
C ARG A 652 -1.11 9.70 7.53
N ILE A 653 -2.32 9.30 7.16
CA ILE A 653 -3.48 9.47 8.03
C ILE A 653 -3.30 8.61 9.29
N SER A 654 -3.47 9.27 10.44
CA SER A 654 -3.38 8.64 11.74
C SER A 654 -4.78 8.32 12.25
N PHE A 655 -4.97 7.09 12.72
CA PHE A 655 -6.23 6.63 13.27
C PHE A 655 -6.06 5.48 14.26
N GLU A 656 -7.02 5.37 15.17
CA GLU A 656 -7.21 4.24 16.07
C GLU A 656 -8.49 3.47 15.70
N LYS A 657 -8.53 2.18 16.02
CA LYS A 657 -9.70 1.33 15.77
C LYS A 657 -10.37 0.98 17.10
N GLU A 658 -11.69 1.02 17.13
CA GLU A 658 -12.49 0.55 18.26
C GLU A 658 -13.56 -0.44 17.83
N ILE A 659 -13.84 -1.43 18.67
CA ILE A 659 -14.81 -2.49 18.41
C ILE A 659 -15.99 -2.35 19.39
N PRO A 660 -17.25 -2.31 18.93
CA PRO A 660 -18.41 -2.28 19.81
C PRO A 660 -18.50 -3.56 20.64
N CYS A 661 -18.75 -3.41 21.94
CA CYS A 661 -19.02 -4.53 22.84
C CYS A 661 -20.32 -5.25 22.45
N PRO A 662 -20.29 -6.58 22.21
CA PRO A 662 -21.47 -7.34 21.79
C PRO A 662 -22.36 -7.77 22.95
N CYS A 663 -22.16 -7.32 24.19
CA CYS A 663 -22.93 -7.80 25.35
C CYS A 663 -24.37 -7.23 25.37
N GLU A 664 -25.33 -8.01 25.88
CA GLU A 664 -26.76 -7.65 25.88
C GLU A 664 -27.08 -6.31 26.54
N ARG A 665 -26.31 -5.90 27.57
CA ARG A 665 -26.50 -4.61 28.25
C ARG A 665 -26.09 -3.41 27.40
N CYS A 666 -25.00 -3.56 26.63
CA CYS A 666 -24.59 -2.55 25.65
C CYS A 666 -25.65 -2.46 24.54
N ARG A 667 -26.14 -3.62 24.05
CA ARG A 667 -27.21 -3.68 23.04
C ARG A 667 -28.52 -3.05 23.50
N ALA A 668 -28.87 -3.20 24.78
CA ALA A 668 -30.08 -2.64 25.36
C ALA A 668 -29.97 -1.14 25.70
N GLY A 669 -28.80 -0.52 25.51
CA GLY A 669 -28.60 0.91 25.74
C GLY A 669 -28.68 1.34 27.21
N MET A 670 -28.62 0.43 28.18
CA MET A 670 -28.84 0.75 29.61
C MET A 670 -27.83 1.74 30.20
N LEU A 671 -26.56 1.70 29.77
CA LEU A 671 -25.47 2.60 30.18
C LEU A 671 -24.71 3.19 28.98
N GLY A 672 -25.29 3.11 27.78
CA GLY A 672 -24.60 3.39 26.51
C GLY A 672 -23.77 2.22 25.99
N GLN A 673 -23.40 2.31 24.71
CA GLN A 673 -22.58 1.31 24.02
C GLN A 673 -21.12 1.44 24.45
N HIS A 674 -20.51 0.37 24.95
CA HIS A 674 -19.07 0.33 25.24
C HIS A 674 -18.28 -0.05 23.99
N TYR A 675 -17.07 0.50 23.87
CA TYR A 675 -16.13 0.26 22.78
C TYR A 675 -14.79 -0.22 23.33
N PHE A 676 -14.22 -1.24 22.71
CA PHE A 676 -12.91 -1.79 23.04
C PHE A 676 -11.87 -1.26 22.06
N GLY A 677 -10.81 -0.64 22.55
CA GLY A 677 -9.68 -0.22 21.72
C GLY A 677 -8.94 -1.41 21.12
N TRP A 678 -8.74 -1.40 19.81
CA TRP A 678 -8.12 -2.50 19.06
C TRP A 678 -6.73 -2.86 19.58
N ASN A 679 -5.85 -1.87 19.76
CA ASN A 679 -4.49 -2.09 20.27
C ASN A 679 -4.51 -2.72 21.65
N LYS A 680 -5.45 -2.33 22.52
CA LYS A 680 -5.58 -2.92 23.85
C LYS A 680 -6.03 -4.38 23.81
N LEU A 681 -6.93 -4.73 22.88
CA LEU A 681 -7.32 -6.13 22.66
C LEU A 681 -6.14 -6.97 22.16
N LEU A 682 -5.28 -6.41 21.31
CA LEU A 682 -4.06 -7.08 20.83
C LEU A 682 -3.03 -7.28 21.95
N GLU A 683 -2.81 -6.28 22.80
CA GLU A 683 -1.95 -6.39 23.99
C GLU A 683 -2.42 -7.53 24.90
N LEU A 684 -3.69 -7.52 25.31
CA LEU A 684 -4.27 -8.55 26.17
C LEU A 684 -4.15 -9.95 25.54
N ARG A 685 -4.38 -10.07 24.23
CA ARG A 685 -4.18 -11.34 23.51
C ARG A 685 -2.73 -11.81 23.57
N ASN A 686 -1.77 -10.91 23.41
CA ASN A 686 -0.34 -11.22 23.44
C ASN A 686 0.16 -11.55 24.85
N GLU A 687 -0.44 -10.95 25.87
CA GLU A 687 -0.23 -11.25 27.30
C GLU A 687 -0.85 -12.60 27.72
N GLY A 688 -1.67 -13.20 26.86
CA GLY A 688 -2.32 -14.50 27.09
C GLY A 688 -3.68 -14.42 27.77
N ASP A 689 -4.24 -13.21 27.94
CA ASP A 689 -5.54 -13.00 28.54
C ASP A 689 -6.68 -13.30 27.53
N PRO A 690 -7.61 -14.21 27.85
CA PRO A 690 -8.67 -14.59 26.91
C PRO A 690 -9.91 -13.69 26.96
N ILE A 691 -10.01 -12.78 27.94
CA ILE A 691 -11.24 -12.06 28.29
C ILE A 691 -10.99 -10.56 28.43
N ALA A 692 -11.86 -9.76 27.82
CA ALA A 692 -11.96 -8.32 28.05
C ALA A 692 -13.23 -7.97 28.84
N PHE A 693 -13.15 -6.96 29.71
CA PHE A 693 -14.28 -6.48 30.51
C PHE A 693 -14.80 -5.16 29.95
N CYS A 694 -16.09 -5.10 29.63
CA CYS A 694 -16.71 -3.83 29.22
C CYS A 694 -17.08 -2.96 30.42
N GLY A 695 -17.39 -1.68 30.18
CA GLY A 695 -17.85 -0.73 31.22
C GLY A 695 -19.13 -1.14 31.98
N ASN A 696 -19.87 -2.15 31.49
CA ASN A 696 -20.98 -2.80 32.20
C ASN A 696 -20.54 -3.97 33.09
N ASN A 697 -19.24 -4.13 33.31
CA ASN A 697 -18.57 -5.22 34.03
C ASN A 697 -18.93 -6.63 33.52
N ARG A 698 -19.10 -6.77 32.19
CA ARG A 698 -19.33 -8.06 31.54
C ARG A 698 -18.06 -8.56 30.85
N GLN A 699 -17.78 -9.84 31.03
CA GLN A 699 -16.72 -10.58 30.36
C GLN A 699 -17.12 -10.86 28.92
N THR A 700 -16.22 -10.55 27.98
CA THR A 700 -16.34 -10.88 26.56
C THR A 700 -15.05 -11.55 26.12
N ALA A 701 -15.14 -12.67 25.39
CA ALA A 701 -13.94 -13.33 24.89
C ALA A 701 -13.25 -12.45 23.83
N ILE A 702 -11.93 -12.26 23.95
CA ILE A 702 -11.16 -11.45 22.98
C ILE A 702 -11.22 -12.07 21.59
N ALA A 703 -11.24 -13.41 21.51
CA ALA A 703 -11.39 -14.13 20.24
C ALA A 703 -12.67 -13.74 19.48
N LEU A 704 -13.79 -13.52 20.17
CA LEU A 704 -15.07 -13.09 19.58
C LEU A 704 -15.02 -11.64 19.10
N LEU A 705 -14.33 -10.76 19.83
CA LEU A 705 -14.17 -9.35 19.47
C LEU A 705 -13.30 -9.19 18.20
N LEU A 706 -12.29 -10.05 18.06
CA LEU A 706 -11.39 -10.05 16.90
C LEU A 706 -11.90 -10.94 15.75
N GLU A 707 -12.99 -11.67 15.95
CA GLU A 707 -13.60 -12.53 14.94
C GLU A 707 -14.11 -11.69 13.75
N GLY A 708 -13.74 -12.07 12.53
CA GLY A 708 -14.04 -11.28 11.32
C GLY A 708 -12.96 -10.32 10.86
N PHE A 709 -12.00 -9.97 11.74
CA PHE A 709 -10.83 -9.17 11.38
C PHE A 709 -9.56 -10.01 11.15
N GLN A 710 -9.62 -11.31 11.47
CA GLN A 710 -8.48 -12.25 11.37
C GLN A 710 -7.98 -12.49 9.92
N ARG A 711 -8.76 -12.13 8.88
CA ARG A 711 -8.29 -12.14 7.49
C ARG A 711 -7.43 -10.91 7.12
N LEU A 712 -7.45 -9.85 7.94
CA LEU A 712 -6.66 -8.62 7.73
C LEU A 712 -5.30 -8.68 8.45
N GLU A 713 -5.14 -9.58 9.41
CA GLU A 713 -3.81 -9.97 9.86
C GLU A 713 -3.19 -10.85 8.77
N LYS A 714 -2.31 -10.29 7.95
CA LYS A 714 -1.12 -11.05 7.54
C LYS A 714 -0.39 -11.41 8.84
N GLN A 715 -0.83 -12.48 9.50
CA GLN A 715 -0.12 -13.04 10.63
C GLN A 715 1.26 -13.44 10.12
N SER A 716 2.31 -12.86 10.70
CA SER A 716 3.64 -13.47 10.66
C SER A 716 3.49 -14.94 11.09
N PRO A 717 3.92 -15.92 10.29
CA PRO A 717 3.48 -17.29 10.47
C PRO A 717 4.20 -17.96 11.65
N MET A 718 3.44 -18.42 12.64
CA MET A 718 3.77 -19.70 13.26
C MET A 718 3.53 -20.78 12.20
N ASN A 719 4.56 -21.56 11.87
CA ASN A 719 4.47 -22.61 10.85
C ASN A 719 3.33 -23.59 11.19
N PHE A 720 2.43 -23.85 10.23
CA PHE A 720 1.29 -24.76 10.37
C PHE A 720 1.71 -26.13 10.95
N ALA A 721 2.87 -26.62 10.54
CA ALA A 721 3.46 -27.86 11.05
C ALA A 721 3.79 -27.80 12.55
N GLU A 722 4.21 -26.63 13.06
CA GLU A 722 4.52 -26.39 14.47
C GLU A 722 3.25 -26.43 15.32
N ARG A 723 2.15 -25.86 14.81
CA ARG A 723 0.85 -25.87 15.49
C ARG A 723 0.25 -27.28 15.57
N ILE A 724 0.37 -28.06 14.50
CA ILE A 724 -0.02 -29.48 14.51
C ILE A 724 0.88 -30.28 15.47
N ARG A 725 2.19 -30.03 15.49
CA ARG A 725 3.12 -30.64 16.46
C ARG A 725 2.70 -30.36 17.90
N GLN A 726 2.36 -29.12 18.21
CA GLN A 726 1.92 -28.71 19.54
C GLN A 726 0.62 -29.43 19.95
N LEU A 727 -0.41 -29.43 19.09
CA LEU A 727 -1.68 -30.09 19.37
C LEU A 727 -1.54 -31.60 19.56
N VAL A 728 -0.71 -32.26 18.74
CA VAL A 728 -0.43 -33.69 18.91
C VAL A 728 0.35 -33.96 20.20
N SER A 729 1.31 -33.12 20.56
CA SER A 729 2.08 -33.26 21.81
C SER A 729 1.23 -33.04 23.08
N SER A 730 0.19 -32.22 22.97
CA SER A 730 -0.82 -31.98 24.02
C SER A 730 -1.96 -33.00 24.01
N ASN A 731 -1.86 -34.07 23.21
CA ASN A 731 -2.87 -35.13 23.04
C ASN A 731 -4.25 -34.63 22.51
N GLN A 732 -4.26 -33.51 21.78
CA GLN A 732 -5.46 -32.91 21.17
C GLN A 732 -5.61 -33.35 19.69
N ILE A 733 -5.66 -34.65 19.44
CA ILE A 733 -5.66 -35.23 18.07
C ILE A 733 -6.89 -34.78 17.27
N LYS A 734 -8.07 -34.65 17.91
CA LYS A 734 -9.30 -34.18 17.26
C LYS A 734 -9.14 -32.75 16.71
N GLU A 735 -8.58 -31.87 17.51
CA GLU A 735 -8.37 -30.47 17.13
C GLU A 735 -7.27 -30.33 16.06
N ALA A 736 -6.25 -31.19 16.11
CA ALA A 736 -5.24 -31.28 15.06
C ALA A 736 -5.85 -31.76 13.72
N LEU A 737 -6.77 -32.72 13.74
CA LEU A 737 -7.51 -33.18 12.55
C LEU A 737 -8.45 -32.10 12.02
N GLU A 738 -9.19 -31.41 12.87
CA GLU A 738 -10.06 -30.31 12.47
C GLU A 738 -9.27 -29.14 11.87
N LEU A 739 -8.11 -28.83 12.43
CA LEU A 739 -7.20 -27.81 11.88
C LEU A 739 -6.66 -28.22 10.51
N LEU A 740 -6.26 -29.48 10.35
CA LEU A 740 -5.79 -30.05 9.09
C LEU A 740 -6.90 -30.02 8.02
N ASP A 741 -8.12 -30.41 8.36
CA ASP A 741 -9.26 -30.46 7.42
C ASP A 741 -9.73 -29.05 7.02
N ARG A 742 -9.61 -28.06 7.92
CA ARG A 742 -9.94 -26.65 7.63
C ARG A 742 -8.92 -25.96 6.73
N GLN A 743 -7.64 -26.30 6.87
CA GLN A 743 -6.58 -25.63 6.12
C GLN A 743 -6.16 -26.36 4.84
N TYR A 744 -6.17 -27.71 4.85
CA TYR A 744 -5.74 -28.55 3.73
C TYR A 744 -6.68 -29.76 3.53
N PRO A 745 -7.94 -29.52 3.09
CA PRO A 745 -8.89 -30.59 2.82
C PRO A 745 -8.34 -31.49 1.70
N SER A 746 -8.05 -32.74 2.04
CA SER A 746 -7.51 -33.75 1.12
C SER A 746 -8.06 -35.14 1.45
N ASP A 747 -8.04 -36.05 0.50
CA ASP A 747 -8.47 -37.45 0.72
C ASP A 747 -7.69 -38.11 1.87
N ALA A 748 -6.41 -37.74 2.05
CA ALA A 748 -5.58 -38.20 3.15
C ALA A 748 -6.04 -37.65 4.52
N ALA A 749 -6.43 -36.37 4.59
CA ALA A 749 -6.99 -35.77 5.80
C ALA A 749 -8.37 -36.37 6.13
N ALA A 750 -9.22 -36.58 5.12
CA ALA A 750 -10.52 -37.23 5.27
C ALA A 750 -10.38 -38.69 5.76
N LEU A 751 -9.41 -39.44 5.24
CA LEU A 751 -9.07 -40.79 5.69
C LEU A 751 -8.62 -40.80 7.16
N LEU A 752 -7.72 -39.90 7.57
CA LEU A 752 -7.27 -39.81 8.96
C LEU A 752 -8.41 -39.43 9.92
N SER A 753 -9.29 -38.51 9.52
CA SER A 753 -10.50 -38.13 10.25
C SER A 753 -11.50 -39.29 10.35
N SER A 754 -11.55 -40.16 9.33
CA SER A 754 -12.39 -41.37 9.34
C SER A 754 -11.80 -42.47 10.25
N ASP A 755 -10.48 -42.65 10.23
CA ASP A 755 -9.76 -43.61 11.08
C ASP A 755 -9.88 -43.22 12.56
N TYR A 756 -9.81 -41.93 12.87
CA TYR A 756 -10.02 -41.41 14.22
C TYR A 756 -11.47 -41.57 14.69
N ARG A 757 -12.46 -41.36 13.82
CA ARG A 757 -13.87 -41.64 14.14
C ARG A 757 -14.10 -43.13 14.44
N ARG A 758 -13.53 -44.03 13.64
CA ARG A 758 -13.61 -45.48 13.89
C ARG A 758 -12.97 -45.89 15.22
N LEU A 759 -11.87 -45.25 15.61
CA LEU A 759 -11.28 -45.44 16.94
C LEU A 759 -12.25 -45.02 18.05
N GLN A 760 -12.87 -43.84 17.93
CA GLN A 760 -13.87 -43.36 18.91
C GLN A 760 -15.08 -44.29 18.99
N ASP A 761 -15.59 -44.76 17.85
CA ASP A 761 -16.73 -45.68 17.81
C ASP A 761 -16.39 -47.04 18.46
N ASN A 762 -15.19 -47.57 18.21
CA ASN A 762 -14.74 -48.83 18.84
C ASN A 762 -14.45 -48.69 20.34
N GLN A 763 -14.02 -47.51 20.79
CA GLN A 763 -13.83 -47.18 22.20
C GLN A 763 -15.18 -47.08 22.94
N ILE A 764 -16.21 -46.49 22.31
CA ILE A 764 -17.58 -46.43 22.84
C ILE A 764 -18.19 -47.83 22.94
N MET A 765 -17.88 -48.71 21.99
CA MET A 765 -18.41 -50.09 21.94
C MET A 765 -17.59 -51.10 22.78
N GLY A 766 -16.49 -50.68 23.40
CA GLY A 766 -15.65 -51.53 24.26
C GLY A 766 -14.93 -52.67 23.53
N VAL A 767 -14.68 -52.51 22.22
CA VAL A 767 -14.18 -53.58 21.33
C VAL A 767 -12.65 -53.71 21.37
N LEU A 768 -11.94 -52.66 21.76
CA LEU A 768 -10.47 -52.62 21.83
C LEU A 768 -9.99 -52.64 23.28
N SER A 769 -8.87 -53.32 23.54
CA SER A 769 -8.19 -53.20 24.83
C SER A 769 -7.48 -51.83 24.95
N GLY A 770 -7.30 -51.32 26.16
CA GLY A 770 -6.66 -50.01 26.39
C GLY A 770 -5.22 -49.89 25.86
N GLU A 771 -4.55 -51.02 25.62
CA GLU A 771 -3.21 -51.07 25.00
C GLU A 771 -3.28 -50.96 23.47
N GLU A 772 -4.31 -51.57 22.85
CA GLU A 772 -4.61 -51.44 21.42
C GLU A 772 -5.09 -50.02 21.07
N GLU A 773 -5.89 -49.39 21.92
CA GLU A 773 -6.35 -48.00 21.73
C GLU A 773 -5.18 -47.02 21.69
N ARG A 774 -4.23 -47.14 22.63
CA ARG A 774 -3.02 -46.31 22.66
C ARG A 774 -2.17 -46.53 21.41
N ARG A 775 -2.06 -47.78 20.95
CA ARG A 775 -1.29 -48.12 19.75
C ARG A 775 -1.89 -47.50 18.49
N VAL A 776 -3.21 -47.58 18.30
CA VAL A 776 -3.89 -47.01 17.12
C VAL A 776 -3.90 -45.47 17.18
N SER A 777 -4.11 -44.88 18.36
CA SER A 777 -4.04 -43.42 18.55
C SER A 777 -2.64 -42.87 18.24
N ALA A 778 -1.58 -43.55 18.67
CA ALA A 778 -0.20 -43.19 18.34
C ALA A 778 0.12 -43.31 16.83
N GLN A 779 -0.48 -44.28 16.13
CA GLN A 779 -0.35 -44.40 14.68
C GLN A 779 -1.03 -43.24 13.93
N ILE A 780 -2.22 -42.82 14.40
CA ILE A 780 -2.93 -41.65 13.85
C ILE A 780 -2.10 -40.39 14.09
N ALA A 781 -1.61 -40.16 15.31
CA ALA A 781 -0.74 -39.03 15.65
C ALA A 781 0.54 -38.98 14.79
N SER A 782 1.21 -40.11 14.60
CA SER A 782 2.42 -40.20 13.76
C SER A 782 2.13 -39.88 12.28
N ARG A 783 1.03 -40.40 11.72
CA ARG A 783 0.61 -40.06 10.36
C ARG A 783 0.22 -38.59 10.21
N LEU A 784 -0.43 -38.01 11.21
CA LEU A 784 -0.84 -36.62 11.25
C LEU A 784 0.38 -35.68 11.27
N LEU A 785 1.40 -36.00 12.08
CA LEU A 785 2.69 -35.30 12.10
C LEU A 785 3.45 -35.42 10.78
N SER A 786 3.46 -36.62 10.17
CA SER A 786 4.10 -36.84 8.87
C SER A 786 3.39 -36.11 7.73
N LEU A 787 2.06 -36.00 7.77
CA LEU A 787 1.31 -35.25 6.78
C LEU A 787 1.56 -33.74 6.96
N ALA A 788 1.56 -33.26 8.20
CA ALA A 788 1.83 -31.86 8.52
C ALA A 788 3.26 -31.43 8.19
N SER A 789 4.26 -32.30 8.33
CA SER A 789 5.63 -32.00 7.90
C SER A 789 5.75 -31.91 6.38
N LYS A 790 5.04 -32.77 5.64
CA LYS A 790 4.98 -32.72 4.17
C LYS A 790 4.22 -31.51 3.63
N LEU A 791 3.22 -31.03 4.37
CA LEU A 791 2.45 -29.82 4.04
C LEU A 791 3.14 -28.53 4.51
N GLY A 792 4.06 -28.63 5.49
CA GLY A 792 4.86 -27.52 6.01
C GLY A 792 6.14 -27.23 5.21
N GLU A 793 6.54 -28.12 4.30
CA GLU A 793 7.45 -27.81 3.20
C GLU A 793 6.62 -27.21 2.07
N GLN A 794 6.38 -25.90 2.10
CA GLN A 794 6.05 -25.18 0.88
C GLN A 794 7.34 -25.17 0.02
N PRO A 795 7.38 -25.81 -1.16
CA PRO A 795 8.48 -25.56 -2.08
C PRO A 795 8.52 -24.05 -2.36
N SER A 796 9.70 -23.43 -2.37
CA SER A 796 9.81 -21.99 -2.62
C SER A 796 9.09 -21.63 -3.93
N GLU A 797 8.64 -20.37 -4.07
CA GLU A 797 8.01 -19.83 -5.29
C GLU A 797 8.85 -20.17 -6.55
N GLN A 798 10.19 -20.21 -6.39
CA GLN A 798 11.16 -20.67 -7.39
C GLN A 798 11.19 -22.20 -7.62
N GLN A 799 10.98 -23.02 -6.60
CA GLN A 799 10.96 -24.48 -6.69
C GLN A 799 9.61 -25.00 -7.26
N GLN A 800 8.50 -24.33 -6.92
CA GLN A 800 7.18 -24.54 -7.52
C GLN A 800 7.18 -24.13 -8.99
N ARG A 801 7.73 -22.94 -9.32
CA ARG A 801 8.00 -22.53 -10.70
C ARG A 801 8.88 -23.51 -11.45
N LYS A 802 10.00 -23.98 -10.88
CA LYS A 802 10.86 -24.98 -11.55
C LYS A 802 10.16 -26.30 -11.85
N THR A 803 9.20 -26.71 -11.01
CA THR A 803 8.44 -27.96 -11.22
C THR A 803 7.41 -27.79 -12.36
N ILE A 804 6.81 -26.61 -12.47
CA ILE A 804 5.84 -26.24 -13.52
C ILE A 804 6.55 -25.92 -14.85
N GLU A 805 7.68 -25.20 -14.82
CA GLU A 805 8.59 -24.93 -15.93
C GLU A 805 9.16 -26.25 -16.50
N ALA A 806 9.40 -27.26 -15.67
CA ALA A 806 9.81 -28.59 -16.12
C ALA A 806 8.67 -29.39 -16.79
N ALA A 807 7.40 -29.09 -16.49
CA ALA A 807 6.23 -29.77 -17.04
C ALA A 807 5.77 -29.20 -18.40
N LEU A 808 5.98 -27.90 -18.64
CA LEU A 808 5.56 -27.18 -19.85
C LEU A 808 6.12 -27.77 -21.17
N PRO A 809 7.41 -28.16 -21.26
CA PRO A 809 7.94 -28.84 -22.44
C PRO A 809 7.30 -30.21 -22.67
N GLY A 810 6.90 -30.91 -21.59
CA GLY A 810 6.19 -32.18 -21.64
C GLY A 810 4.78 -32.04 -22.22
N LEU A 811 4.04 -31.01 -21.78
CA LEU A 811 2.70 -30.68 -22.27
C LEU A 811 2.74 -30.23 -23.74
N THR A 812 3.72 -29.39 -24.10
CA THR A 812 3.95 -28.97 -25.49
C THR A 812 4.29 -30.16 -26.39
N ALA A 813 5.14 -31.08 -25.92
CA ALA A 813 5.46 -32.32 -26.65
C ALA A 813 4.28 -33.30 -26.73
N GLN A 814 3.33 -33.26 -25.80
CA GLN A 814 2.09 -34.04 -25.87
C GLN A 814 1.13 -33.47 -26.91
N LEU A 815 1.01 -32.13 -27.03
CA LEU A 815 0.29 -31.48 -28.11
C LEU A 815 0.88 -31.83 -29.48
N ASP A 816 2.21 -31.78 -29.62
CA ASP A 816 2.92 -32.21 -30.85
C ASP A 816 2.65 -33.68 -31.20
N ARG A 817 2.53 -34.57 -30.20
CA ARG A 817 2.17 -35.99 -30.41
C ARG A 817 0.70 -36.18 -30.80
N ILE A 818 -0.21 -35.33 -30.33
CA ILE A 818 -1.63 -35.36 -30.71
C ILE A 818 -1.81 -34.92 -32.18
N GLU A 819 -1.00 -33.96 -32.62
CA GLU A 819 -0.93 -33.56 -34.03
C GLU A 819 -0.32 -34.67 -34.90
N ALA A 820 0.78 -35.30 -34.45
CA ALA A 820 1.49 -36.34 -35.21
C ALA A 820 0.80 -37.72 -35.21
N THR A 821 -0.15 -37.98 -34.30
CA THR A 821 -0.85 -39.27 -34.25
C THR A 821 -2.06 -39.29 -35.18
N GLY A 822 -2.10 -40.23 -36.12
CA GLY A 822 -3.26 -40.50 -37.00
C GLY A 822 -4.44 -41.17 -36.29
N LYS A 823 -4.69 -40.85 -35.02
CA LYS A 823 -5.73 -41.45 -34.16
C LYS A 823 -7.12 -40.83 -34.39
N ASP A 824 -8.15 -41.61 -34.05
CA ASP A 824 -9.58 -41.27 -34.09
C ASP A 824 -9.89 -39.94 -33.36
N THR A 825 -10.79 -39.13 -33.93
CA THR A 825 -11.20 -37.80 -33.46
C THR A 825 -11.56 -37.78 -31.98
N ASN A 826 -12.28 -38.80 -31.50
CA ASN A 826 -12.66 -38.88 -30.09
C ASN A 826 -11.45 -39.05 -29.17
N GLN A 827 -10.43 -39.80 -29.58
CA GLN A 827 -9.21 -39.97 -28.78
C GLN A 827 -8.39 -38.68 -28.71
N LYS A 828 -8.39 -37.87 -29.78
CA LYS A 828 -7.73 -36.55 -29.80
C LYS A 828 -8.45 -35.57 -28.86
N VAL A 829 -9.78 -35.55 -28.88
CA VAL A 829 -10.60 -34.71 -27.99
C VAL A 829 -10.42 -35.12 -26.53
N THR A 830 -10.42 -36.42 -26.22
CA THR A 830 -10.18 -36.91 -24.85
C THR A 830 -8.78 -36.57 -24.36
N ALA A 831 -7.75 -36.69 -25.21
CA ALA A 831 -6.37 -36.34 -24.85
C ALA A 831 -6.21 -34.83 -24.60
N LEU A 832 -6.81 -33.98 -25.42
CA LEU A 832 -6.87 -32.53 -25.21
C LEU A 832 -7.60 -32.17 -23.91
N GLY A 833 -8.73 -32.83 -23.64
CA GLY A 833 -9.47 -32.65 -22.40
C GLY A 833 -8.66 -33.03 -21.16
N GLN A 834 -7.87 -34.10 -21.21
CA GLN A 834 -7.00 -34.52 -20.11
C GLN A 834 -5.85 -33.53 -19.86
N ILE A 835 -5.25 -32.99 -20.92
CA ILE A 835 -4.20 -31.96 -20.83
C ILE A 835 -4.76 -30.70 -20.16
N LEU A 836 -5.94 -30.24 -20.58
CA LEU A 836 -6.56 -29.03 -20.04
C LEU A 836 -7.10 -29.22 -18.62
N LEU A 837 -7.58 -30.42 -18.28
CA LEU A 837 -7.98 -30.75 -16.90
C LEU A 837 -6.76 -30.75 -15.97
N HIS A 838 -5.63 -31.28 -16.44
CA HIS A 838 -4.39 -31.29 -15.68
C HIS A 838 -3.85 -29.86 -15.47
N ILE A 839 -3.89 -29.01 -16.51
CA ILE A 839 -3.55 -27.58 -16.40
C ILE A 839 -4.49 -26.88 -15.41
N GLY A 840 -5.81 -27.10 -15.51
CA GLY A 840 -6.79 -26.50 -14.61
C GLY A 840 -6.59 -26.90 -13.15
N GLN A 841 -6.26 -28.17 -12.89
CA GLN A 841 -5.94 -28.66 -11.54
C GLN A 841 -4.65 -28.03 -11.00
N GLU A 842 -3.62 -27.87 -11.82
CA GLU A 842 -2.37 -27.23 -11.42
C GLU A 842 -2.55 -25.72 -11.14
N VAL A 843 -3.34 -24.99 -11.94
CA VAL A 843 -3.72 -23.59 -11.67
C VAL A 843 -4.53 -23.45 -10.38
N GLU A 844 -5.50 -24.34 -10.16
CA GLU A 844 -6.37 -24.32 -8.98
C GLU A 844 -5.59 -24.60 -7.69
N ASN A 845 -4.57 -25.46 -7.77
CA ASN A 845 -3.69 -25.79 -6.65
C ASN A 845 -2.67 -24.68 -6.33
N THR A 846 -2.25 -23.88 -7.32
CA THR A 846 -1.15 -22.91 -7.17
C THR A 846 -1.60 -21.45 -7.03
N ARG A 847 -2.80 -21.11 -7.51
CA ARG A 847 -3.37 -19.74 -7.48
C ARG A 847 -2.47 -18.65 -8.12
N GLU A 848 -1.64 -19.00 -9.10
CA GLU A 848 -0.77 -18.07 -9.85
C GLU A 848 -0.90 -18.23 -11.39
N ASP A 849 -0.39 -17.25 -12.14
CA ASP A 849 -0.36 -17.25 -13.61
C ASP A 849 0.59 -18.34 -14.15
N LEU A 850 0.08 -19.23 -15.01
CA LEU A 850 0.78 -20.44 -15.48
C LEU A 850 1.98 -20.18 -16.43
N PHE A 851 2.16 -18.94 -16.89
CA PHE A 851 3.15 -18.58 -17.92
C PHE A 851 4.12 -17.51 -17.41
N VAL A 852 5.43 -17.71 -17.65
CA VAL A 852 6.51 -16.84 -17.15
C VAL A 852 6.53 -15.48 -17.88
N SER A 853 5.94 -15.42 -19.08
CA SER A 853 5.74 -14.17 -19.83
C SER A 853 4.44 -14.20 -20.65
N ARG A 854 3.86 -13.01 -20.89
CA ARG A 854 2.75 -12.83 -21.86
C ARG A 854 3.10 -13.29 -23.28
N GLN A 855 4.39 -13.47 -23.60
CA GLN A 855 4.83 -13.96 -24.89
C GLN A 855 4.74 -15.49 -24.98
N GLU A 856 5.13 -16.21 -23.92
CA GLU A 856 4.96 -17.67 -23.82
C GLU A 856 3.49 -18.08 -23.75
N GLU A 857 2.69 -17.34 -22.97
CA GLU A 857 1.24 -17.49 -22.93
C GLU A 857 0.66 -17.39 -24.35
N ARG A 858 1.02 -16.33 -25.10
CA ARG A 858 0.56 -16.15 -26.48
C ARG A 858 1.03 -17.28 -27.42
N GLN A 859 2.23 -17.81 -27.24
CA GLN A 859 2.75 -18.90 -28.09
C GLN A 859 2.03 -20.22 -27.81
N PHE A 860 1.84 -20.57 -26.54
CA PHE A 860 1.09 -21.76 -26.14
C PHE A 860 -0.37 -21.66 -26.58
N MET A 861 -1.02 -20.51 -26.34
CA MET A 861 -2.41 -20.26 -26.71
C MET A 861 -2.61 -20.34 -28.22
N ARG A 862 -1.69 -19.79 -29.01
CA ARG A 862 -1.76 -19.87 -30.48
C ARG A 862 -1.67 -21.32 -30.97
N LYS A 863 -0.80 -22.12 -30.35
CA LYS A 863 -0.64 -23.54 -30.70
C LYS A 863 -1.87 -24.37 -30.29
N LEU A 864 -2.45 -24.10 -29.13
CA LEU A 864 -3.70 -24.70 -28.69
C LEU A 864 -4.86 -24.36 -29.66
N GLU A 865 -4.97 -23.11 -30.08
CA GLU A 865 -5.94 -22.67 -31.09
C GLU A 865 -5.75 -23.41 -32.43
N GLU A 866 -4.50 -23.52 -32.91
CA GLU A 866 -4.16 -24.24 -34.15
C GLU A 866 -4.52 -25.74 -34.05
N THR A 867 -4.22 -26.41 -32.94
CA THR A 867 -4.56 -27.82 -32.73
C THR A 867 -6.07 -28.06 -32.66
N VAL A 868 -6.83 -27.15 -32.03
CA VAL A 868 -8.31 -27.22 -31.94
C VAL A 868 -8.95 -27.02 -33.32
N GLU A 869 -8.43 -26.10 -34.14
CA GLU A 869 -8.93 -25.87 -35.50
C GLU A 869 -8.80 -27.12 -36.40
N GLN A 870 -7.73 -27.90 -36.21
CA GLN A 870 -7.42 -29.09 -37.00
C GLN A 870 -8.24 -30.34 -36.66
N LEU A 871 -9.07 -30.33 -35.61
CA LEU A 871 -9.90 -31.49 -35.24
C LEU A 871 -10.96 -31.80 -36.33
N PRO A 872 -11.14 -33.06 -36.77
CA PRO A 872 -12.22 -33.44 -37.68
C PRO A 872 -13.59 -33.32 -37.00
N VAL A 873 -14.64 -33.09 -37.77
CA VAL A 873 -16.02 -32.97 -37.25
C VAL A 873 -16.63 -34.38 -37.22
N PRO A 874 -17.18 -34.87 -36.10
CA PRO A 874 -17.79 -36.19 -36.04
C PRO A 874 -18.98 -36.27 -37.00
N GLN A 875 -18.99 -37.27 -37.90
CA GLN A 875 -20.17 -37.58 -38.71
C GLN A 875 -20.91 -38.75 -38.05
N GLN A 876 -21.90 -38.46 -37.20
CA GLN A 876 -22.98 -39.42 -36.93
C GLN A 876 -24.35 -38.72 -36.98
N PRO A 877 -25.34 -39.29 -37.70
CA PRO A 877 -26.62 -38.63 -37.94
C PRO A 877 -27.66 -39.06 -36.90
N GLY A 878 -28.32 -38.11 -36.24
CA GLY A 878 -29.49 -38.43 -35.42
C GLY A 878 -30.02 -37.33 -34.50
N GLU A 879 -29.20 -36.36 -34.09
CA GLU A 879 -29.64 -35.27 -33.21
C GLU A 879 -29.48 -33.91 -33.88
N ALA A 880 -30.53 -33.09 -33.83
CA ALA A 880 -30.64 -31.77 -34.48
C ALA A 880 -29.55 -30.75 -34.11
N TRP A 881 -28.68 -31.08 -33.15
CA TRP A 881 -27.56 -30.25 -32.70
C TRP A 881 -26.29 -30.41 -33.58
N TYR A 882 -26.22 -31.43 -34.45
CA TYR A 882 -25.04 -31.74 -35.26
C TYR A 882 -25.00 -31.08 -36.66
N GLU A 883 -25.99 -30.29 -37.05
CA GLU A 883 -26.09 -29.75 -38.43
C GLU A 883 -25.12 -28.59 -38.75
N ARG A 884 -24.32 -28.12 -37.79
CA ARG A 884 -23.29 -27.09 -38.05
C ARG A 884 -21.94 -27.51 -37.48
N PRO A 885 -20.99 -27.95 -38.33
CA PRO A 885 -19.63 -28.33 -37.95
C PRO A 885 -18.91 -27.28 -37.07
N ALA A 886 -19.16 -26.00 -37.34
CA ALA A 886 -18.65 -24.89 -36.55
C ALA A 886 -19.24 -24.88 -35.12
N LYS A 887 -20.52 -25.20 -34.91
CA LYS A 887 -21.16 -25.17 -33.58
C LYS A 887 -20.64 -26.26 -32.64
N ALA A 888 -20.34 -27.45 -33.15
CA ALA A 888 -19.74 -28.52 -32.35
C ALA A 888 -18.29 -28.21 -31.95
N LYS A 889 -17.49 -27.68 -32.89
CA LYS A 889 -16.13 -27.19 -32.61
C LYS A 889 -16.12 -26.02 -31.63
N ILE A 890 -17.06 -25.08 -31.78
CA ILE A 890 -17.23 -23.94 -30.88
C ILE A 890 -17.66 -24.40 -29.49
N LYS A 891 -18.56 -25.38 -29.36
CA LYS A 891 -18.97 -25.90 -28.04
C LYS A 891 -17.83 -26.66 -27.34
N ILE A 892 -17.10 -27.51 -28.06
CA ILE A 892 -15.92 -28.20 -27.50
C ILE A 892 -14.84 -27.17 -27.11
N ALA A 893 -14.59 -26.15 -27.93
CA ALA A 893 -13.68 -25.06 -27.58
C ALA A 893 -14.17 -24.23 -26.38
N LEU A 894 -15.48 -23.94 -26.29
CA LEU A 894 -16.09 -23.20 -25.16
C LEU A 894 -16.03 -24.00 -23.85
N ASP A 895 -16.27 -25.31 -23.91
CA ASP A 895 -16.18 -26.21 -22.75
C ASP A 895 -14.72 -26.38 -22.30
N LEU A 896 -13.75 -26.30 -23.23
CA LEU A 896 -12.31 -26.37 -22.94
C LEU A 896 -11.72 -25.03 -22.45
N LEU A 897 -12.24 -23.89 -22.91
CA LEU A 897 -11.75 -22.54 -22.57
C LEU A 897 -12.40 -21.93 -21.32
N ALA A 898 -13.46 -22.55 -20.77
CA ALA A 898 -14.09 -22.14 -19.52
C ALA A 898 -13.21 -22.35 -18.26
N PHE A 899 -12.03 -22.97 -18.41
CA PHE A 899 -11.11 -23.33 -17.33
C PHE A 899 -9.89 -22.40 -17.19
N VAL A 900 -9.78 -21.32 -17.99
CA VAL A 900 -8.61 -20.40 -17.97
C VAL A 900 -9.05 -18.96 -17.64
N PRO A 901 -8.61 -18.37 -16.50
CA PRO A 901 -8.90 -16.98 -16.18
C PRO A 901 -8.21 -16.01 -17.18
N GLY A 902 -8.94 -15.03 -17.72
CA GLY A 902 -8.34 -13.87 -18.43
C GLY A 902 -8.55 -13.75 -19.96
N MET A 903 -9.32 -14.62 -20.62
CA MET A 903 -9.59 -14.44 -22.06
C MET A 903 -10.48 -13.22 -22.37
N SER A 904 -10.08 -12.43 -23.37
CA SER A 904 -10.75 -11.18 -23.78
C SER A 904 -11.59 -11.27 -25.07
N LEU A 905 -12.79 -10.69 -25.00
CA LEU A 905 -13.51 -9.84 -25.97
C LEU A 905 -13.81 -10.28 -27.42
N LYS A 906 -13.23 -11.33 -27.99
CA LYS A 906 -13.54 -11.70 -29.40
C LYS A 906 -14.83 -12.51 -29.56
N TRP A 907 -15.16 -13.36 -28.58
CA TRP A 907 -16.31 -14.28 -28.65
C TRP A 907 -17.58 -13.74 -27.94
N GLU A 908 -17.47 -12.72 -27.10
CA GLU A 908 -18.62 -12.03 -26.47
C GLU A 908 -19.60 -11.43 -27.50
N LYS A 909 -19.08 -10.95 -28.64
CA LYS A 909 -19.90 -10.40 -29.73
C LYS A 909 -20.63 -11.47 -30.56
N GLU A 910 -20.15 -12.71 -30.57
CA GLU A 910 -20.83 -13.83 -31.23
C GLU A 910 -21.88 -14.46 -30.28
N LEU A 911 -21.56 -14.56 -28.99
CA LEU A 911 -22.46 -15.10 -27.96
C LEU A 911 -23.65 -14.19 -27.62
N SER A 912 -23.48 -12.86 -27.70
CA SER A 912 -24.56 -11.90 -27.42
C SER A 912 -25.65 -11.84 -28.52
N LYS A 913 -25.40 -12.41 -29.71
CA LYS A 913 -26.39 -12.42 -30.80
C LYS A 913 -27.54 -13.41 -30.59
N ASP A 914 -27.37 -14.42 -29.73
CA ASP A 914 -28.37 -15.48 -29.51
C ASP A 914 -29.01 -15.42 -28.10
N GLY A 915 -28.79 -14.35 -27.33
CA GLY A 915 -29.52 -14.09 -26.07
C GLY A 915 -29.14 -14.99 -24.87
N ALA A 916 -28.03 -15.72 -24.92
CA ALA A 916 -27.56 -16.57 -23.81
C ALA A 916 -26.77 -15.77 -22.75
N ARG A 917 -27.03 -16.06 -21.47
CA ARG A 917 -26.40 -15.40 -20.30
C ARG A 917 -25.03 -16.04 -20.02
N VAL A 918 -23.96 -15.25 -20.07
CA VAL A 918 -22.59 -15.69 -19.74
C VAL A 918 -22.41 -15.68 -18.21
N PRO A 919 -21.96 -16.78 -17.57
CA PRO A 919 -21.65 -16.80 -16.14
C PRO A 919 -20.51 -15.83 -15.81
N ARG A 920 -20.66 -15.04 -14.74
CA ARG A 920 -19.70 -13.99 -14.35
C ARG A 920 -18.76 -14.41 -13.21
N SER A 921 -18.91 -15.65 -12.73
CA SER A 921 -18.04 -16.22 -11.69
C SER A 921 -17.96 -17.74 -11.81
N TRP A 922 -16.88 -18.30 -11.25
CA TRP A 922 -16.70 -19.76 -11.12
C TRP A 922 -17.84 -20.44 -10.35
N GLY A 923 -18.45 -19.73 -9.38
CA GLY A 923 -19.61 -20.21 -8.62
C GLY A 923 -20.89 -20.33 -9.47
N GLU A 924 -21.15 -19.34 -10.34
CA GLU A 924 -22.28 -19.41 -11.30
C GLU A 924 -22.06 -20.50 -12.34
N PHE A 925 -20.82 -20.69 -12.79
CA PHE A 925 -20.46 -21.73 -13.74
C PHE A 925 -20.64 -23.13 -13.14
N LYS A 926 -20.21 -23.37 -11.91
CA LYS A 926 -20.40 -24.65 -11.19
C LYS A 926 -21.87 -25.02 -11.05
N GLY A 927 -22.75 -24.04 -10.83
CA GLY A 927 -24.20 -24.23 -10.79
C GLY A 927 -24.83 -24.52 -12.16
N TRP A 928 -24.27 -23.98 -13.23
CA TRP A 928 -24.70 -24.22 -14.61
C TRP A 928 -24.19 -25.54 -15.21
N PHE A 929 -23.00 -26.00 -14.81
CA PHE A 929 -22.38 -27.23 -15.29
C PHE A 929 -22.88 -28.51 -14.59
N LEU A 930 -23.28 -28.41 -13.31
CA LEU A 930 -23.83 -29.54 -12.54
C LEU A 930 -25.32 -29.78 -12.78
N GLY A 931 -26.03 -28.82 -13.38
CA GLY A 931 -27.43 -28.95 -13.81
C GLY A 931 -27.50 -29.29 -15.29
#